data_AF-A0A399X998-F1
#
_entry.id   AF-A0A399X998-F1
#
_cell.length_a   1.000
_cell.length_b   1.000
_cell.length_c   1.000
_cell.angle_alpha   90.00
_cell.angle_beta   90.00
_cell.angle_gamma   90.00
#
_symmetry.space_group_name_H-M   'P 1'
#
loop_
_entity.id
_entity.type
_entity.pdbx_description
1 polymer ?
#
loop_
_entity_poly.entity_id
_entity_poly.type
_entity_poly.pdbx_seq_one_letter_code
_entity_poly.pdbx_strand_id
1 'polypeptide(L)'
;MDVPPLDLPVAPGWALQTGSLGSTLVWVSVALFLASVLGWFLAPWVSWGRRVGIVGLWAGTVAVLGVFGSLAALFIGDQFEYAYVYGHADKLNTIPYKIAGIWSGQEGSFLLWATTAALVASLIATGTGQYRRWFTITCSLFLATLMGMLAFESPFVLNLFGGKPYIPEDGVGLAPALQNYWVIIHPPTIFLGFGSLLALFAYGVAAMATGDLADWTKRIRPWAILSLSFLGLGLAMGGLWAYETLGWGGFWMWDPVENTSFVPWAILAIFVHGVLVQITKGKWIVSNLLLAGLPFIAFLYGTFLTRSGFLGDTSVHSFAQMNNTALWMLIGGGGGFTLGYLVLWAWRWRRLRAAEGGEPTTSGMHREAAYRWGSVLLACLAIATAVGMSVPLIQSLSGSQPKVVEEWLYHRVLVWFFVPTMILMALGPLISWRGTGFKELWEKLYAVICITVSAAGFLFLAMVLTGRGRIDLSGKIDMPFGTAMSAPVWTLILAGVCLMAVVSNVWRMFESTRGMKMSMSVFLSHIGVAITLAGLMVSRGLENKVELTIQEGAPQNALGYQVAVKEHTSELTDRKNKVLFDVTSEQHSFVARPGFYYANMGGEFRPMVWPHIQRGFVNDIYFTLHPMQFNASEVTPLTPNQSANFEGYRFTFKGIETEGEAGSTDTVFRARLTVATAAHSFDILPGVKLTETGTKPEPAVLDSDYFVTLESVDPRSGAASIQLQFVRPLYFVELFYKPMTGLVWLGIGIMGIGGIMAAWYRRYRPARTLPGQPAGIPEEASEVSEKEDALVATP
;
A
#
# COMPACT_ATOMS: atom_id res chain seq x y z
N MET A 1 36.97 -12.04 37.93
CA MET A 1 37.66 -11.43 36.77
C MET A 1 36.90 -10.17 36.45
N ASP A 2 37.42 -9.02 36.89
CA ASP A 2 36.90 -7.72 36.49
C ASP A 2 37.23 -7.53 35.01
N VAL A 3 36.21 -7.63 34.16
CA VAL A 3 36.34 -7.29 32.75
C VAL A 3 36.70 -5.80 32.71
N PRO A 4 37.81 -5.39 32.07
CA PRO A 4 38.14 -3.97 31.95
C PRO A 4 36.94 -3.25 31.32
N PRO A 5 36.62 -2.01 31.76
CA PRO A 5 35.51 -1.27 31.18
C PRO A 5 35.74 -1.15 29.68
N LEU A 6 34.82 -1.69 28.87
CA LEU A 6 34.84 -1.45 27.44
C LEU A 6 34.82 0.07 27.24
N ASP A 7 35.85 0.61 26.58
CA ASP A 7 35.89 1.99 26.09
C ASP A 7 34.84 2.14 24.98
N LEU A 8 33.58 2.23 25.39
CA LEU A 8 32.47 2.46 24.48
C LEU A 8 32.53 3.90 23.97
N PRO A 9 32.29 4.12 22.66
CA PRO A 9 32.22 5.46 22.10
C PRO A 9 31.14 6.29 22.82
N VAL A 10 31.49 7.53 23.16
CA VAL A 10 30.59 8.45 23.86
C VAL A 10 29.59 9.02 22.88
N ALA A 11 28.29 8.89 23.19
CA ALA A 11 27.22 9.44 22.36
C ALA A 11 27.37 10.97 22.23
N PRO A 12 27.22 11.54 21.01
CA PRO A 12 27.35 12.97 20.81
C PRO A 12 26.34 13.74 21.67
N GLY A 13 26.80 14.79 22.37
CA GLY A 13 25.93 15.57 23.25
C GLY A 13 24.73 16.19 22.54
N TRP A 14 24.90 16.58 21.27
CA TRP A 14 23.80 17.10 20.45
C TRP A 14 22.72 16.05 20.16
N ALA A 15 23.10 14.78 19.98
CA ALA A 15 22.17 13.70 19.67
C ALA A 15 21.32 13.35 20.88
N LEU A 16 21.96 13.22 22.06
CA LEU A 16 21.27 13.03 23.33
C LEU A 16 20.30 14.18 23.65
N GLN A 17 20.72 15.43 23.41
CA GLN A 17 19.87 16.60 23.55
C GLN A 17 18.70 16.57 22.56
N THR A 18 18.94 16.19 21.31
CA THR A 18 17.93 16.12 20.26
C THR A 18 16.88 15.06 20.54
N GLY A 19 17.27 13.86 20.97
CA GLY A 19 16.32 12.81 21.33
C GLY A 19 15.62 13.07 22.66
N SER A 20 16.29 13.71 23.63
CA SER A 20 15.62 14.20 24.84
C SER A 20 14.56 15.24 24.50
N LEU A 21 14.91 16.22 23.66
CA LEU A 21 13.97 17.23 23.14
C LEU A 21 12.80 16.55 22.41
N GLY A 22 13.08 15.62 21.51
CA GLY A 22 12.05 14.86 20.78
C GLY A 22 11.09 14.14 21.72
N SER A 23 11.62 13.39 22.69
CA SER A 23 10.82 12.69 23.70
C SER A 23 10.01 13.64 24.59
N THR A 24 10.55 14.81 24.96
CA THR A 24 9.82 15.83 25.72
C THR A 24 8.71 16.45 24.87
N LEU A 25 8.99 16.73 23.60
CA LEU A 25 8.01 17.31 22.67
C LEU A 25 6.83 16.38 22.42
N VAL A 26 7.00 15.05 22.50
CA VAL A 26 5.88 14.10 22.48
C VAL A 26 4.91 14.39 23.63
N TRP A 27 5.38 14.46 24.88
CA TRP A 27 4.53 14.77 26.04
C TRP A 27 3.96 16.20 26.01
N VAL A 28 4.76 17.18 25.58
CA VAL A 28 4.31 18.56 25.41
C VAL A 28 3.18 18.64 24.38
N SER A 29 3.27 17.89 23.28
CA SER A 29 2.20 17.86 22.27
C SER A 29 0.89 17.32 22.85
N VAL A 30 0.93 16.26 23.67
CA VAL A 30 -0.23 15.72 24.39
C VAL A 30 -0.85 16.80 25.27
N ALA A 31 -0.05 17.47 26.09
CA ALA A 31 -0.53 18.53 26.97
C ALA A 31 -1.15 19.71 26.19
N LEU A 32 -0.55 20.13 25.08
CA LEU A 32 -1.04 21.23 24.24
C LEU A 32 -2.35 20.88 23.53
N PHE A 33 -2.50 19.65 23.04
CA PHE A 33 -3.76 19.18 22.46
C PHE A 33 -4.86 19.06 23.53
N LEU A 34 -4.55 18.57 24.73
CA LEU A 34 -5.51 18.57 25.84
C LEU A 34 -5.89 19.98 26.30
N ALA A 35 -4.92 20.91 26.32
CA ALA A 35 -5.20 22.33 26.57
C ALA A 35 -6.10 22.93 25.48
N SER A 36 -5.92 22.53 24.21
CA SER A 36 -6.82 22.92 23.12
C SER A 36 -8.25 22.42 23.34
N VAL A 37 -8.41 21.16 23.76
CA VAL A 37 -9.71 20.57 24.12
C VAL A 37 -10.35 21.36 25.27
N LEU A 38 -9.63 21.55 26.37
CA LEU A 38 -10.12 22.28 27.55
C LEU A 38 -10.48 23.73 27.21
N GLY A 39 -9.64 24.43 26.44
CA GLY A 39 -9.89 25.80 26.02
C GLY A 39 -11.18 25.94 25.21
N TRP A 40 -11.39 25.08 24.20
CA TRP A 40 -12.63 25.09 23.43
C TRP A 40 -13.84 24.58 24.20
N PHE A 41 -13.65 23.66 25.14
CA PHE A 41 -14.71 23.25 26.04
C PHE A 41 -15.16 24.44 26.89
N LEU A 42 -14.23 25.14 27.55
CA LEU A 42 -14.47 26.27 28.44
C LEU A 42 -14.86 27.59 27.74
N ALA A 43 -14.63 27.71 26.43
CA ALA A 43 -14.85 28.93 25.66
C ALA A 43 -16.22 29.62 25.84
N PRO A 44 -17.36 28.93 26.07
CA PRO A 44 -18.62 29.61 26.36
C PRO A 44 -18.67 30.33 27.71
N TRP A 45 -17.87 29.88 28.67
CA TRP A 45 -17.87 30.39 30.04
C TRP A 45 -16.72 31.37 30.29
N VAL A 46 -15.64 31.29 29.51
CA VAL A 46 -14.43 32.06 29.75
C VAL A 46 -13.88 32.63 28.44
N SER A 47 -13.63 33.96 28.42
CA SER A 47 -13.22 34.71 27.22
C SER A 47 -11.88 34.25 26.63
N TRP A 48 -10.94 33.81 27.46
CA TRP A 48 -9.64 33.29 26.99
C TRP A 48 -9.73 31.87 26.43
N GLY A 49 -10.81 31.12 26.70
CA GLY A 49 -10.95 29.71 26.30
C GLY A 49 -10.78 29.50 24.80
N ARG A 50 -11.39 30.37 23.97
CA ARG A 50 -11.22 30.35 22.51
C ARG A 50 -9.76 30.54 22.08
N ARG A 51 -9.04 31.46 22.73
CA ARG A 51 -7.63 31.73 22.41
C ARG A 51 -6.76 30.53 22.76
N VAL A 52 -6.95 29.95 23.94
CA VAL A 52 -6.24 28.72 24.36
C VAL A 52 -6.57 27.55 23.44
N GLY A 53 -7.84 27.41 23.03
CA GLY A 53 -8.27 26.40 22.05
C GLY A 53 -7.52 26.49 20.72
N ILE A 54 -7.39 27.70 20.17
CA ILE A 54 -6.68 27.95 18.90
C ILE A 54 -5.17 27.76 19.07
N VAL A 55 -4.58 28.42 20.08
CA VAL A 55 -3.13 28.36 20.32
C VAL A 55 -2.70 26.94 20.65
N GLY A 56 -3.46 26.19 21.43
CA GLY A 56 -3.15 24.81 21.79
C GLY A 56 -3.07 23.88 20.56
N LEU A 57 -3.97 24.02 19.58
CA LEU A 57 -3.93 23.21 18.35
C LEU A 57 -2.66 23.52 17.53
N TRP A 58 -2.38 24.81 17.32
CA TRP A 58 -1.21 25.24 16.53
C TRP A 58 0.10 24.92 17.24
N ALA A 59 0.21 25.21 18.53
CA ALA A 59 1.37 24.89 19.34
C ALA A 59 1.59 23.37 19.41
N GLY A 60 0.52 22.58 19.58
CA GLY A 60 0.59 21.11 19.52
C GLY A 60 1.09 20.62 18.16
N THR A 61 0.61 21.22 17.06
CA THR A 61 1.08 20.90 15.70
C THR A 61 2.57 21.23 15.51
N VAL A 62 3.01 22.39 16.00
CA VAL A 62 4.44 22.77 15.97
C VAL A 62 5.28 21.82 16.82
N ALA A 63 4.77 21.39 17.98
CA ALA A 63 5.46 20.39 18.81
C ALA A 63 5.61 19.06 18.07
N VAL A 64 4.56 18.55 17.40
CA VAL A 64 4.62 17.33 16.57
C VAL A 64 5.63 17.48 15.42
N LEU A 65 5.67 18.63 14.74
CA LEU A 65 6.68 18.91 13.72
C LEU A 65 8.10 18.93 14.31
N GLY A 66 8.25 19.43 15.54
CA GLY A 66 9.50 19.37 16.29
C GLY A 66 9.91 17.93 16.61
N VAL A 67 8.97 17.06 17.00
CA VAL A 67 9.24 15.61 17.17
C VAL A 67 9.74 14.99 15.86
N PHE A 68 9.05 15.27 14.74
CA PHE A 68 9.46 14.79 13.41
C PHE A 68 10.85 15.31 13.02
N GLY A 69 11.12 16.60 13.25
CA GLY A 69 12.42 17.22 12.98
C GLY A 69 13.55 16.65 13.83
N SER A 70 13.31 16.40 15.12
CA SER A 70 14.26 15.72 16.00
C SER A 70 14.61 14.33 15.48
N LEU A 71 13.60 13.53 15.12
CA LEU A 71 13.84 12.19 14.59
C LEU A 71 14.59 12.24 13.25
N ALA A 72 14.22 13.16 12.36
CA ALA A 72 14.91 13.38 11.09
C ALA A 72 16.40 13.71 11.27
N ALA A 73 16.73 14.57 12.24
CA ALA A 73 18.11 14.92 12.55
C ALA A 73 18.93 13.71 13.02
N LEU A 74 18.33 12.83 13.83
CA LEU A 74 18.98 11.60 14.30
C LEU A 74 19.22 10.60 13.16
N PHE A 75 18.26 10.45 12.23
CA PHE A 75 18.42 9.60 11.04
C PHE A 75 19.48 10.14 10.07
N ILE A 76 19.48 11.45 9.78
CA ILE A 76 20.47 12.07 8.88
C ILE A 76 21.88 11.98 9.47
N GLY A 77 21.98 12.07 10.80
CA GLY A 77 23.24 12.00 11.54
C GLY A 77 23.73 10.59 11.85
N ASP A 78 23.04 9.51 11.46
CA ASP A 78 23.42 8.12 11.77
C ASP A 78 23.58 7.85 13.28
N GLN A 79 22.65 8.36 14.10
CA GLN A 79 22.71 8.24 15.57
C GLN A 79 22.16 6.88 16.04
N PHE A 80 23.00 5.84 15.96
CA PHE A 80 22.66 4.44 16.26
C PHE A 80 22.53 4.12 17.76
N GLU A 81 22.81 5.06 18.66
CA GLU A 81 22.45 4.90 20.08
C GLU A 81 20.94 4.79 20.28
N TYR A 82 20.12 5.28 19.35
CA TYR A 82 18.67 5.16 19.37
C TYR A 82 18.25 3.86 18.69
N ALA A 83 17.50 3.01 19.42
CA ALA A 83 17.07 1.69 18.96
C ALA A 83 16.31 1.76 17.63
N TYR A 84 15.46 2.76 17.47
CA TYR A 84 14.69 2.96 16.24
C TYR A 84 15.57 3.33 15.04
N VAL A 85 16.57 4.20 15.23
CA VAL A 85 17.51 4.61 14.17
C VAL A 85 18.42 3.43 13.80
N TYR A 86 18.97 2.74 14.80
CA TYR A 86 19.77 1.54 14.59
C TYR A 86 19.02 0.46 13.78
N GLY A 87 17.73 0.23 14.07
CA GLY A 87 16.94 -0.79 13.37
C GLY A 87 16.54 -0.44 11.94
N HIS A 88 16.70 0.80 11.49
CA HIS A 88 16.12 1.28 10.22
C HIS A 88 17.03 2.19 9.38
N ALA A 89 18.26 2.44 9.83
CA ALA A 89 19.24 3.24 9.12
C ALA A 89 20.56 2.47 9.01
N ASP A 90 21.37 2.85 8.02
CA ASP A 90 22.75 2.40 7.83
C ASP A 90 23.56 3.54 7.20
N LYS A 91 24.89 3.48 7.35
CA LYS A 91 25.80 4.52 6.85
C LYS A 91 25.84 4.60 5.32
N LEU A 92 25.53 3.51 4.62
CA LEU A 92 25.64 3.40 3.17
C LEU A 92 24.46 4.05 2.42
N ASN A 93 23.32 4.23 3.09
CA ASN A 93 22.13 4.82 2.50
C ASN A 93 22.32 6.29 2.14
N THR A 94 21.80 6.69 0.98
CA THR A 94 21.72 8.11 0.61
C THR A 94 20.71 8.85 1.49
N ILE A 95 20.86 10.17 1.63
CA ILE A 95 19.98 11.02 2.47
C ILE A 95 18.47 10.75 2.26
N PRO A 96 17.94 10.61 1.02
CA PRO A 96 16.52 10.30 0.83
C PRO A 96 16.05 9.00 1.51
N TYR A 97 16.88 7.95 1.52
CA TYR A 97 16.59 6.69 2.21
C TYR A 97 16.79 6.80 3.72
N LYS A 98 17.74 7.61 4.20
CA LYS A 98 17.86 7.93 5.63
C LYS A 98 16.60 8.64 6.14
N ILE A 99 16.09 9.62 5.37
CA ILE A 99 14.82 10.29 5.68
C ILE A 99 13.66 9.27 5.64
N ALA A 100 13.64 8.35 4.68
CA ALA A 100 12.61 7.31 4.63
C ALA A 100 12.62 6.36 5.84
N GLY A 101 13.77 6.20 6.51
CA GLY A 101 13.89 5.50 7.78
C GLY A 101 12.98 6.06 8.88
N ILE A 102 12.62 7.36 8.81
CA ILE A 102 11.70 7.99 9.76
C ILE A 102 10.34 7.30 9.79
N TRP A 103 9.89 6.67 8.70
CA TRP A 103 8.56 6.06 8.58
C TRP A 103 8.59 4.60 8.13
N SER A 104 9.76 3.95 8.11
CA SER A 104 9.89 2.54 7.73
C SER A 104 9.41 1.59 8.83
N GLY A 105 9.43 2.03 10.09
CA GLY A 105 8.97 1.25 11.25
C GLY A 105 7.64 1.75 11.83
N GLN A 106 7.22 1.13 12.92
CA GLN A 106 5.93 1.38 13.56
C GLN A 106 5.80 2.78 14.15
N GLU A 107 6.73 3.15 15.02
CA GLU A 107 6.81 4.41 15.76
C GLU A 107 6.81 5.59 14.78
N GLY A 108 7.64 5.47 13.75
CA GLY A 108 7.71 6.39 12.64
C GLY A 108 6.42 6.57 11.86
N SER A 109 5.72 5.47 11.56
CA SER A 109 4.43 5.52 10.85
C SER A 109 3.34 6.22 11.68
N PHE A 110 3.32 6.02 13.00
CA PHE A 110 2.43 6.75 13.91
C PHE A 110 2.77 8.24 13.98
N LEU A 111 4.07 8.58 14.00
CA LEU A 111 4.51 9.97 13.94
C LEU A 111 4.16 10.63 12.61
N LEU A 112 4.31 9.93 11.49
CA LEU A 112 3.91 10.41 10.16
C LEU A 112 2.39 10.64 10.09
N TRP A 113 1.60 9.73 10.66
CA TRP A 113 0.16 9.90 10.78
C TRP A 113 -0.20 11.12 11.64
N ALA A 114 0.41 11.27 12.82
CA ALA A 114 0.18 12.40 13.71
C ALA A 114 0.53 13.73 13.02
N THR A 115 1.67 13.77 12.33
CA THR A 115 2.16 14.94 11.61
C THR A 115 1.19 15.35 10.50
N THR A 116 0.82 14.41 9.64
CA THR A 116 -0.10 14.68 8.52
C THR A 116 -1.51 15.05 9.02
N ALA A 117 -2.03 14.36 10.05
CA ALA A 117 -3.31 14.67 10.66
C ALA A 117 -3.32 16.05 11.34
N ALA A 118 -2.26 16.43 12.06
CA ALA A 118 -2.14 17.73 12.74
C ALA A 118 -2.04 18.89 11.73
N LEU A 119 -1.27 18.71 10.66
CA LEU A 119 -1.16 19.69 9.57
C LEU A 119 -2.52 19.90 8.89
N VAL A 120 -3.20 18.82 8.50
CA VAL A 120 -4.51 18.90 7.85
C VAL A 120 -5.58 19.49 8.78
N ALA A 121 -5.61 19.07 10.05
CA ALA A 121 -6.55 19.60 11.04
C ALA A 121 -6.34 21.11 11.24
N SER A 122 -5.08 21.57 11.40
CA SER A 122 -4.77 22.99 11.58
C SER A 122 -5.12 23.84 10.37
N LEU A 123 -4.82 23.34 9.16
CA LEU A 123 -5.17 24.01 7.91
C LEU A 123 -6.70 24.20 7.80
N ILE A 124 -7.44 23.12 8.01
CA ILE A 124 -8.90 23.10 7.89
C ILE A 124 -9.58 23.94 8.99
N ALA A 125 -9.05 23.89 10.22
CA ALA A 125 -9.62 24.60 11.38
C ALA A 125 -9.83 26.10 11.13
N THR A 126 -9.01 26.73 10.27
CA THR A 126 -9.14 28.15 9.92
C THR A 126 -10.42 28.49 9.15
N GLY A 127 -10.90 27.59 8.28
CA GLY A 127 -12.08 27.78 7.42
C GLY A 127 -13.39 27.20 7.99
N THR A 128 -13.37 26.68 9.21
CA THR A 128 -14.52 25.98 9.82
C THR A 128 -15.63 26.91 10.32
N GLY A 129 -15.37 28.20 10.52
CA GLY A 129 -16.38 29.15 10.99
C GLY A 129 -17.05 28.69 12.30
N GLN A 130 -18.37 28.60 12.32
CA GLN A 130 -19.16 28.14 13.48
C GLN A 130 -18.90 26.68 13.89
N TYR A 131 -18.33 25.84 13.01
CA TYR A 131 -17.99 24.45 13.31
C TYR A 131 -16.68 24.32 14.11
N ARG A 132 -15.91 25.42 14.24
CA ARG A 132 -14.54 25.41 14.76
C ARG A 132 -14.38 24.79 16.13
N ARG A 133 -15.34 25.04 17.03
CA ARG A 133 -15.30 24.55 18.42
C ARG A 133 -15.24 23.02 18.45
N TRP A 134 -16.27 22.37 17.93
CA TRP A 134 -16.38 20.91 17.97
C TRP A 134 -15.38 20.22 17.03
N PHE A 135 -15.09 20.83 15.88
CA PHE A 135 -14.04 20.33 14.98
C PHE A 135 -12.69 20.26 15.71
N THR A 136 -12.28 21.35 16.36
CA THR A 136 -10.98 21.40 17.04
C THR A 136 -10.93 20.48 18.25
N ILE A 137 -12.02 20.39 19.03
CA ILE A 137 -12.10 19.44 20.16
C ILE A 137 -11.86 18.01 19.68
N THR A 138 -12.55 17.58 18.61
CA THR A 138 -12.42 16.21 18.10
C THR A 138 -11.02 15.94 17.55
N CYS A 139 -10.46 16.84 16.73
CA CYS A 139 -9.10 16.68 16.21
C CYS A 139 -8.06 16.66 17.33
N SER A 140 -8.09 17.63 18.26
CA SER A 140 -7.12 17.72 19.35
C SER A 140 -7.21 16.53 20.30
N LEU A 141 -8.42 16.04 20.63
CA LEU A 141 -8.56 14.85 21.46
C LEU A 141 -7.97 13.61 20.78
N PHE A 142 -8.18 13.46 19.46
CA PHE A 142 -7.62 12.34 18.72
C PHE A 142 -6.09 12.43 18.63
N LEU A 143 -5.56 13.61 18.31
CA LEU A 143 -4.12 13.87 18.26
C LEU A 143 -3.44 13.69 19.63
N ALA A 144 -4.09 14.09 20.72
CA ALA A 144 -3.60 13.80 22.08
C ALA A 144 -3.54 12.29 22.34
N THR A 145 -4.54 11.54 21.89
CA THR A 145 -4.57 10.07 22.03
C THR A 145 -3.43 9.43 21.23
N LEU A 146 -3.25 9.85 19.98
CA LEU A 146 -2.21 9.34 19.08
C LEU A 146 -0.80 9.67 19.55
N MET A 147 -0.56 10.91 20.01
CA MET A 147 0.72 11.29 20.61
C MET A 147 0.94 10.61 21.97
N GLY A 148 -0.14 10.32 22.71
CA GLY A 148 -0.08 9.50 23.91
C GLY A 148 0.37 8.07 23.62
N MET A 149 -0.12 7.45 22.54
CA MET A 149 0.37 6.14 22.09
C MET A 149 1.85 6.19 21.73
N LEU A 150 2.27 7.21 20.96
CA LEU A 150 3.67 7.42 20.60
C LEU A 150 4.56 7.68 21.83
N ALA A 151 4.02 8.19 22.92
CA ALA A 151 4.78 8.37 24.16
C ALA A 151 5.19 7.04 24.79
N PHE A 152 4.37 5.99 24.63
CA PHE A 152 4.69 4.63 25.03
C PHE A 152 5.45 3.84 23.96
N GLU A 153 5.27 4.19 22.69
CA GLU A 153 5.98 3.69 21.51
C GLU A 153 7.02 4.69 21.02
N SER A 154 7.87 5.16 21.94
CA SER A 154 8.76 6.29 21.65
C SER A 154 9.89 5.87 20.70
N PRO A 155 10.11 6.57 19.57
CA PRO A 155 11.25 6.31 18.70
C PRO A 155 12.59 6.79 19.31
N PHE A 156 12.57 7.42 20.49
CA PHE A 156 13.73 7.99 21.17
C PHE A 156 14.28 7.09 22.29
N VAL A 157 14.01 5.78 22.25
CA VAL A 157 14.57 4.82 23.20
C VAL A 157 16.04 4.58 22.91
N LEU A 158 16.89 4.71 23.94
CA LEU A 158 18.33 4.47 23.86
C LEU A 158 18.66 3.00 24.08
N ASN A 159 19.61 2.49 23.32
CA ASN A 159 20.28 1.21 23.58
C ASN A 159 21.27 1.41 24.73
N LEU A 160 21.05 0.73 25.85
CA LEU A 160 21.90 0.86 27.03
C LEU A 160 22.70 -0.43 27.27
N PHE A 161 24.02 -0.30 27.43
CA PHE A 161 24.91 -1.36 27.90
C PHE A 161 25.57 -0.92 29.20
N GLY A 162 25.34 -1.67 30.29
CA GLY A 162 25.83 -1.28 31.63
C GLY A 162 25.31 0.08 32.11
N GLY A 163 24.13 0.51 31.65
CA GLY A 163 23.52 1.81 31.98
C GLY A 163 24.05 3.01 31.19
N LYS A 164 24.97 2.81 30.24
CA LYS A 164 25.47 3.85 29.33
C LYS A 164 24.94 3.63 27.91
N PRO A 165 24.70 4.70 27.13
CA PRO A 165 24.39 4.56 25.70
C PRO A 165 25.45 3.73 24.98
N TYR A 166 25.01 2.70 24.29
CA TYR A 166 25.84 1.89 23.41
C TYR A 166 25.60 2.34 21.97
N ILE A 167 26.68 2.62 21.23
CA ILE A 167 26.62 3.01 19.82
C ILE A 167 27.18 1.85 18.99
N PRO A 168 26.33 1.13 18.26
CA PRO A 168 26.76 0.19 17.23
C PRO A 168 27.59 0.88 16.14
N GLU A 169 28.53 0.14 15.54
CA GLU A 169 29.38 0.68 14.47
C GLU A 169 28.58 1.07 13.22
N ASP A 170 27.56 0.29 12.87
CA ASP A 170 26.60 0.59 11.81
C ASP A 170 25.20 0.14 12.25
N GLY A 171 24.17 0.63 11.57
CA GLY A 171 22.81 0.18 11.76
C GLY A 171 22.45 -1.02 10.90
N VAL A 172 21.31 -1.63 11.20
CA VAL A 172 20.76 -2.79 10.47
C VAL A 172 20.36 -2.42 9.04
N GLY A 173 20.08 -1.13 8.80
CA GLY A 173 19.60 -0.64 7.52
C GLY A 173 18.10 -0.85 7.31
N LEU A 174 17.60 -0.28 6.23
CA LEU A 174 16.22 -0.52 5.79
C LEU A 174 16.08 -1.97 5.32
N ALA A 175 14.92 -2.58 5.59
CA ALA A 175 14.60 -3.88 4.98
C ALA A 175 14.77 -3.81 3.45
N PRO A 176 15.36 -4.84 2.81
CA PRO A 176 15.66 -4.82 1.37
C PRO A 176 14.51 -4.38 0.46
N ALA A 177 13.28 -4.84 0.74
CA ALA A 177 12.08 -4.47 -0.01
C ALA A 177 11.74 -2.96 0.06
N LEU A 178 12.18 -2.27 1.12
CA LEU A 178 11.99 -0.84 1.33
C LEU A 178 13.03 0.01 0.60
N GLN A 179 14.13 -0.57 0.11
CA GLN A 179 15.21 0.19 -0.52
C GLN A 179 14.92 0.51 -2.01
N ASN A 180 13.72 1.03 -2.29
CA ASN A 180 13.22 1.51 -3.58
C ASN A 180 12.69 2.95 -3.42
N TYR A 181 12.85 3.81 -4.43
CA TYR A 181 12.37 5.20 -4.42
C TYR A 181 10.90 5.36 -3.97
N TRP A 182 10.03 4.37 -4.20
CA TRP A 182 8.64 4.42 -3.72
C TRP A 182 8.51 4.60 -2.21
N VAL A 183 9.42 4.06 -1.39
CA VAL A 183 9.40 4.26 0.07
C VAL A 183 9.48 5.74 0.45
N ILE A 184 10.07 6.57 -0.41
CA ILE A 184 10.28 7.99 -0.13
C ILE A 184 8.98 8.78 -0.32
N ILE A 185 8.20 8.44 -1.34
CA ILE A 185 7.06 9.27 -1.78
C ILE A 185 5.69 8.66 -1.49
N HIS A 186 5.57 7.32 -1.47
CA HIS A 186 4.29 6.66 -1.26
C HIS A 186 3.78 6.82 0.18
N PRO A 187 4.56 6.50 1.25
CA PRO A 187 4.07 6.64 2.62
C PRO A 187 3.63 8.06 2.96
N PRO A 188 4.39 9.14 2.67
CA PRO A 188 3.89 10.50 2.93
C PRO A 188 2.58 10.83 2.19
N THR A 189 2.40 10.33 0.96
CA THR A 189 1.19 10.56 0.16
C THR A 189 -0.03 9.85 0.74
N ILE A 190 0.08 8.55 1.06
CA ILE A 190 -1.04 7.78 1.62
C ILE A 190 -1.38 8.24 3.04
N PHE A 191 -0.38 8.56 3.87
CA PHE A 191 -0.60 9.09 5.23
C PHE A 191 -1.20 10.49 5.21
N LEU A 192 -0.89 11.34 4.23
CA LEU A 192 -1.60 12.61 4.03
C LEU A 192 -3.10 12.37 3.77
N GLY A 193 -3.42 11.33 2.99
CA GLY A 193 -4.78 10.86 2.81
C GLY A 193 -5.40 10.36 4.12
N PHE A 194 -4.73 9.48 4.87
CA PHE A 194 -5.23 8.98 6.17
C PHE A 194 -5.43 10.10 7.20
N GLY A 195 -4.48 11.02 7.31
CA GLY A 195 -4.57 12.19 8.18
C GLY A 195 -5.75 13.10 7.84
N SER A 196 -6.12 13.20 6.55
CA SER A 196 -7.28 13.97 6.13
C SER A 196 -8.64 13.35 6.53
N LEU A 197 -8.70 12.03 6.71
CA LEU A 197 -9.93 11.36 7.17
C LEU A 197 -10.36 11.81 8.57
N LEU A 198 -9.40 12.10 9.47
CA LEU A 198 -9.68 12.65 10.80
C LEU A 198 -10.44 13.98 10.70
N ALA A 199 -10.05 14.84 9.76
CA ALA A 199 -10.71 16.12 9.58
C ALA A 199 -12.14 15.97 9.06
N LEU A 200 -12.40 15.01 8.17
CA LEU A 200 -13.76 14.72 7.69
C LEU A 200 -14.64 14.20 8.84
N PHE A 201 -14.11 13.28 9.64
CA PHE A 201 -14.76 12.75 10.84
C PHE A 201 -15.08 13.87 11.84
N ALA A 202 -14.11 14.74 12.15
CA ALA A 202 -14.29 15.86 13.06
C ALA A 202 -15.32 16.89 12.55
N TYR A 203 -15.37 17.12 11.24
CA TYR A 203 -16.42 17.95 10.65
C TYR A 203 -17.82 17.33 10.79
N GLY A 204 -17.94 16.01 10.61
CA GLY A 204 -19.19 15.29 10.84
C GLY A 204 -19.68 15.43 12.28
N VAL A 205 -18.78 15.26 13.26
CA VAL A 205 -19.06 15.54 14.68
C VAL A 205 -19.50 16.99 14.86
N ALA A 206 -18.76 17.95 14.29
CA ALA A 206 -19.05 19.37 14.44
C ALA A 206 -20.40 19.77 13.84
N ALA A 207 -20.76 19.25 12.67
CA ALA A 207 -22.05 19.50 12.03
C ALA A 207 -23.21 18.98 12.90
N MET A 208 -23.09 17.77 13.45
CA MET A 208 -24.11 17.18 14.34
C MET A 208 -24.21 17.92 15.69
N ALA A 209 -23.07 18.30 16.26
CA ALA A 209 -22.99 18.95 17.56
C ALA A 209 -23.51 20.41 17.50
N THR A 210 -23.09 21.18 16.48
CA THR A 210 -23.58 22.55 16.23
C THR A 210 -25.03 22.55 15.77
N GLY A 211 -25.46 21.54 15.00
CA GLY A 211 -26.83 21.42 14.49
C GLY A 211 -27.10 22.17 13.18
N ASP A 212 -26.10 22.83 12.59
CA ASP A 212 -26.21 23.39 11.24
C ASP A 212 -25.83 22.35 10.18
N LEU A 213 -26.85 21.90 9.46
CA LEU A 213 -26.79 20.85 8.45
C LEU A 213 -26.86 21.41 7.02
N ALA A 214 -27.01 22.72 6.85
CA ALA A 214 -27.17 23.38 5.56
C ALA A 214 -25.83 23.80 4.96
N ASP A 215 -24.93 24.39 5.75
CA ASP A 215 -23.67 24.94 5.23
C ASP A 215 -22.49 23.95 5.23
N TRP A 216 -22.53 22.93 6.10
CA TRP A 216 -21.40 22.02 6.31
C TRP A 216 -20.94 21.31 5.02
N THR A 217 -21.88 20.91 4.15
CA THR A 217 -21.56 20.22 2.89
C THR A 217 -20.72 21.07 1.95
N LYS A 218 -20.96 22.39 1.92
CA LYS A 218 -20.20 23.31 1.08
C LYS A 218 -18.76 23.44 1.56
N ARG A 219 -18.58 23.44 2.88
CA ARG A 219 -17.25 23.53 3.53
C ARG A 219 -16.46 22.24 3.44
N ILE A 220 -17.10 21.09 3.65
CA ILE A 220 -16.42 19.79 3.69
C ILE A 220 -16.08 19.24 2.30
N ARG A 221 -16.87 19.59 1.27
CA ARG A 221 -16.72 19.06 -0.10
C ARG A 221 -15.29 19.14 -0.68
N PRO A 222 -14.61 20.30 -0.73
CA PRO A 222 -13.26 20.36 -1.30
C PRO A 222 -12.27 19.45 -0.55
N TRP A 223 -12.40 19.37 0.77
CA TRP A 223 -11.57 18.50 1.60
C TRP A 223 -11.88 17.01 1.37
N ALA A 224 -13.15 16.63 1.20
CA ALA A 224 -13.53 15.26 0.88
C ALA A 224 -12.97 14.80 -0.48
N ILE A 225 -12.99 15.67 -1.50
CA ILE A 225 -12.41 15.39 -2.82
C ILE A 225 -10.89 15.29 -2.73
N LEU A 226 -10.24 16.19 -1.99
CA LEU A 226 -8.79 16.16 -1.78
C LEU A 226 -8.36 14.87 -1.05
N SER A 227 -9.11 14.49 -0.01
CA SER A 227 -8.91 13.24 0.74
C SER A 227 -9.04 12.02 -0.17
N LEU A 228 -10.08 12.00 -1.02
CA LEU A 228 -10.31 10.92 -1.99
C LEU A 228 -9.17 10.82 -3.00
N SER A 229 -8.64 11.97 -3.42
CA SER A 229 -7.54 12.04 -4.39
C SER A 229 -6.22 11.55 -3.80
N PHE A 230 -5.87 11.95 -2.57
CA PHE A 230 -4.65 11.48 -1.91
C PHE A 230 -4.70 10.00 -1.55
N LEU A 231 -5.83 9.49 -1.02
CA LEU A 231 -5.98 8.04 -0.80
C LEU A 231 -5.89 7.26 -2.11
N GLY A 232 -6.56 7.72 -3.17
CA GLY A 232 -6.54 7.07 -4.48
C GLY A 232 -5.16 7.09 -5.13
N LEU A 233 -4.43 8.20 -5.02
CA LEU A 233 -3.05 8.31 -5.49
C LEU A 233 -2.12 7.41 -4.67
N GLY A 234 -2.25 7.40 -3.34
CA GLY A 234 -1.50 6.50 -2.48
C GLY A 234 -1.71 5.04 -2.84
N LEU A 235 -2.97 4.61 -3.04
CA LEU A 235 -3.32 3.27 -3.52
C LEU A 235 -2.61 2.92 -4.84
N ALA A 236 -2.68 3.83 -5.82
CA ALA A 236 -2.03 3.64 -7.11
C ALA A 236 -0.51 3.54 -7.00
N MET A 237 0.12 4.37 -6.16
CA MET A 237 1.56 4.32 -5.88
C MET A 237 1.97 3.03 -5.17
N GLY A 238 1.13 2.50 -4.27
CA GLY A 238 1.37 1.22 -3.60
C GLY A 238 1.38 0.05 -4.60
N GLY A 239 0.40 0.01 -5.52
CA GLY A 239 0.37 -1.02 -6.56
C GLY A 239 1.52 -0.90 -7.57
N LEU A 240 1.95 0.32 -7.88
CA LEU A 240 3.17 0.59 -8.66
C LEU A 240 4.43 0.04 -7.98
N TRP A 241 4.55 0.29 -6.68
CA TRP A 241 5.67 -0.19 -5.90
C TRP A 241 5.70 -1.71 -5.85
N ALA A 242 4.58 -2.35 -5.54
CA ALA A 242 4.44 -3.81 -5.54
C ALA A 242 4.86 -4.44 -6.88
N TYR A 243 4.44 -3.83 -7.99
CA TYR A 243 4.81 -4.26 -9.33
C TYR A 243 6.32 -4.16 -9.59
N GLU A 244 7.02 -3.18 -9.02
CA GLU A 244 8.46 -3.01 -9.25
C GLU A 244 9.35 -3.83 -8.32
N THR A 245 8.85 -4.32 -7.18
CA THR A 245 9.68 -4.95 -6.14
C THR A 245 9.38 -6.41 -5.86
N LEU A 246 8.11 -6.85 -5.87
CA LEU A 246 7.73 -8.14 -5.28
C LEU A 246 7.93 -9.35 -6.21
N GLY A 247 8.24 -9.16 -7.49
CA GLY A 247 8.65 -10.25 -8.39
C GLY A 247 7.53 -11.18 -8.90
N TRP A 248 6.30 -11.13 -8.38
CA TRP A 248 5.19 -11.99 -8.82
C TRP A 248 4.39 -11.44 -10.03
N GLY A 249 4.74 -10.24 -10.51
CA GLY A 249 4.23 -9.68 -11.76
C GLY A 249 2.88 -8.95 -11.66
N GLY A 250 2.21 -8.86 -10.51
CA GLY A 250 0.95 -8.12 -10.42
C GLY A 250 1.04 -6.79 -9.68
N PHE A 251 -0.11 -6.12 -9.59
CA PHE A 251 -0.26 -4.76 -9.07
C PHE A 251 -0.99 -4.71 -7.72
N TRP A 252 -1.70 -5.77 -7.35
CA TRP A 252 -2.56 -5.83 -6.17
C TRP A 252 -2.87 -7.29 -5.83
N MET A 253 -2.67 -7.71 -4.59
CA MET A 253 -2.84 -9.12 -4.17
C MET A 253 -4.04 -9.31 -3.23
N TRP A 254 -4.83 -8.26 -2.98
CA TRP A 254 -5.92 -8.28 -1.99
C TRP A 254 -5.44 -8.65 -0.58
N ASP A 255 -4.18 -8.35 -0.28
CA ASP A 255 -3.61 -8.54 1.04
C ASP A 255 -4.40 -7.71 2.08
N PRO A 256 -4.60 -8.20 3.32
CA PRO A 256 -5.39 -7.49 4.32
C PRO A 256 -4.90 -6.06 4.56
N VAL A 257 -3.58 -5.80 4.52
CA VAL A 257 -3.00 -4.46 4.70
C VAL A 257 -3.32 -3.57 3.52
N GLU A 258 -3.17 -4.07 2.29
CA GLU A 258 -3.60 -3.36 1.07
C GLU A 258 -5.09 -2.96 1.18
N ASN A 259 -5.94 -3.90 1.59
CA ASN A 259 -7.38 -3.69 1.75
C ASN A 259 -7.74 -2.65 2.83
N THR A 260 -6.91 -2.49 3.88
CA THR A 260 -7.12 -1.43 4.90
C THR A 260 -7.13 -0.03 4.30
N SER A 261 -6.47 0.17 3.15
CA SER A 261 -6.42 1.44 2.45
C SER A 261 -7.53 1.59 1.40
N PHE A 262 -7.95 0.48 0.77
CA PHE A 262 -9.02 0.47 -0.24
C PHE A 262 -10.41 0.70 0.37
N VAL A 263 -10.75 0.04 1.48
CA VAL A 263 -12.09 0.12 2.09
C VAL A 263 -12.46 1.57 2.48
N PRO A 264 -11.60 2.35 3.17
CA PRO A 264 -11.86 3.77 3.42
C PRO A 264 -12.03 4.59 2.14
N TRP A 265 -11.26 4.31 1.08
CA TRP A 265 -11.37 5.02 -0.19
C TRP A 265 -12.72 4.78 -0.87
N ALA A 266 -13.20 3.53 -0.88
CA ALA A 266 -14.50 3.18 -1.43
C ALA A 266 -15.64 3.89 -0.68
N ILE A 267 -15.60 3.89 0.65
CA ILE A 267 -16.60 4.59 1.48
C ILE A 267 -16.53 6.11 1.26
N LEU A 268 -15.33 6.67 1.14
CA LEU A 268 -15.12 8.09 0.86
C LEU A 268 -15.63 8.49 -0.53
N ALA A 269 -15.52 7.61 -1.54
CA ALA A 269 -16.12 7.83 -2.85
C ALA A 269 -17.65 7.95 -2.73
N ILE A 270 -18.29 7.06 -1.95
CA ILE A 270 -19.73 7.14 -1.65
C ILE A 270 -20.06 8.49 -1.00
N PHE A 271 -19.27 8.91 -0.01
CA PHE A 271 -19.47 10.20 0.68
C PHE A 271 -19.41 11.39 -0.27
N VAL A 272 -18.38 11.49 -1.13
CA VAL A 272 -18.23 12.59 -2.10
C VAL A 272 -19.43 12.67 -3.05
N HIS A 273 -19.96 11.53 -3.47
CA HIS A 273 -21.14 11.45 -4.33
C HIS A 273 -22.43 11.83 -3.57
N GLY A 274 -22.56 11.39 -2.32
CA GLY A 274 -23.68 11.74 -1.45
C GLY A 274 -23.73 13.23 -1.13
N VAL A 275 -22.59 13.88 -0.90
CA VAL A 275 -22.49 15.34 -0.70
C VAL A 275 -23.05 16.10 -1.91
N LEU A 276 -22.84 15.60 -3.13
CA LEU A 276 -23.42 16.19 -4.33
C LEU A 276 -24.94 16.08 -4.35
N VAL A 277 -25.51 14.95 -3.93
CA VAL A 277 -26.96 14.77 -3.79
C VAL A 277 -27.52 15.74 -2.75
N GLN A 278 -26.87 15.90 -1.61
CA GLN A 278 -27.32 16.83 -0.57
C GLN A 278 -27.28 18.29 -1.03
N ILE A 279 -26.21 18.73 -1.70
CA ILE A 279 -26.11 20.09 -2.23
C ILE A 279 -27.17 20.36 -3.32
N THR A 280 -27.52 19.35 -4.12
CA THR A 280 -28.42 19.53 -5.27
C THR A 280 -29.90 19.33 -4.95
N LYS A 281 -30.22 18.48 -3.97
CA LYS A 281 -31.59 18.05 -3.67
C LYS A 281 -32.00 18.23 -2.20
N GLY A 282 -31.07 18.58 -1.30
CA GLY A 282 -31.36 18.69 0.14
C GLY A 282 -31.71 17.37 0.82
N LYS A 283 -31.35 16.23 0.21
CA LYS A 283 -31.58 14.87 0.73
C LYS A 283 -30.28 14.23 1.24
N TRP A 284 -30.38 13.05 1.86
CA TRP A 284 -29.25 12.23 2.32
C TRP A 284 -28.41 12.87 3.43
N ILE A 285 -28.97 13.82 4.18
CA ILE A 285 -28.28 14.46 5.30
C ILE A 285 -27.87 13.39 6.32
N VAL A 286 -28.78 12.46 6.61
CA VAL A 286 -28.56 11.38 7.57
C VAL A 286 -27.43 10.45 7.10
N SER A 287 -27.52 9.99 5.85
CA SER A 287 -26.54 9.07 5.26
C SER A 287 -25.17 9.73 5.10
N ASN A 288 -25.12 10.99 4.66
CA ASN A 288 -23.86 11.71 4.47
C ASN A 288 -23.15 11.98 5.78
N LEU A 289 -23.88 12.29 6.86
CA LEU A 289 -23.25 12.41 8.18
C LEU A 289 -22.71 11.07 8.67
N LEU A 290 -23.35 9.94 8.39
CA LEU A 290 -22.75 8.64 8.70
C LEU A 290 -21.46 8.43 7.87
N LEU A 291 -21.56 8.63 6.56
CA LEU A 291 -20.49 8.44 5.59
C LEU A 291 -19.30 9.41 5.76
N ALA A 292 -19.49 10.55 6.44
CA ALA A 292 -18.40 11.45 6.77
C ALA A 292 -17.44 10.85 7.82
N GLY A 293 -17.95 9.99 8.71
CA GLY A 293 -17.15 9.36 9.77
C GLY A 293 -16.66 7.95 9.43
N LEU A 294 -17.41 7.20 8.62
CA LEU A 294 -17.08 5.79 8.31
C LEU A 294 -15.70 5.56 7.67
N PRO A 295 -15.17 6.40 6.75
CA PRO A 295 -13.82 6.21 6.22
C PRO A 295 -12.74 6.22 7.31
N PHE A 296 -12.85 7.14 8.27
CA PHE A 296 -11.93 7.22 9.39
C PHE A 296 -12.07 6.02 10.33
N ILE A 297 -13.30 5.60 10.62
CA ILE A 297 -13.56 4.40 11.44
C ILE A 297 -12.99 3.14 10.77
N ALA A 298 -13.18 2.99 9.45
CA ALA A 298 -12.61 1.87 8.69
C ALA A 298 -11.07 1.90 8.70
N PHE A 299 -10.47 3.08 8.62
CA PHE A 299 -9.02 3.24 8.75
C PHE A 299 -8.50 2.91 10.17
N LEU A 300 -9.21 3.31 11.23
CA LEU A 300 -8.89 2.91 12.61
C LEU A 300 -8.96 1.39 12.78
N TYR A 301 -10.00 0.76 12.21
CA TYR A 301 -10.12 -0.70 12.20
C TYR A 301 -8.96 -1.37 11.46
N GLY A 302 -8.57 -0.85 10.30
CA GLY A 302 -7.39 -1.32 9.57
C GLY A 302 -6.10 -1.15 10.37
N THR A 303 -5.93 -0.02 11.06
CA THR A 303 -4.78 0.22 11.95
C THR A 303 -4.75 -0.82 13.07
N PHE A 304 -5.88 -1.15 13.68
CA PHE A 304 -5.97 -2.24 14.65
C PHE A 304 -5.53 -3.58 14.03
N LEU A 305 -6.07 -3.96 12.87
CA LEU A 305 -5.70 -5.22 12.20
C LEU A 305 -4.21 -5.33 11.91
N THR A 306 -3.58 -4.26 11.44
CA THR A 306 -2.15 -4.25 11.08
C THR A 306 -1.18 -4.18 12.26
N ARG A 307 -1.66 -3.80 13.45
CA ARG A 307 -0.82 -3.52 14.64
C ARG A 307 -1.10 -4.41 15.84
N SER A 308 -2.19 -5.16 15.83
CA SER A 308 -2.57 -6.06 16.93
C SER A 308 -1.77 -7.36 16.98
N GLY A 309 -0.96 -7.64 15.95
CA GLY A 309 -0.22 -8.90 15.81
C GLY A 309 -1.01 -10.05 15.16
N PHE A 310 -2.31 -9.88 14.89
CA PHE A 310 -3.16 -10.93 14.27
C PHE A 310 -2.80 -11.24 12.81
N LEU A 311 -2.10 -10.33 12.13
CA LEU A 311 -1.67 -10.49 10.75
C LEU A 311 -0.20 -10.91 10.59
N GLY A 312 0.56 -11.04 11.69
CA GLY A 312 2.02 -11.22 11.67
C GLY A 312 2.52 -12.35 10.78
N ASP A 313 1.84 -13.50 10.80
CA ASP A 313 2.23 -14.69 10.03
C ASP A 313 1.53 -14.80 8.67
N THR A 314 0.60 -13.89 8.34
CA THR A 314 -0.29 -14.02 7.17
C THR A 314 -0.17 -12.89 6.16
N SER A 315 0.30 -11.71 6.56
CA SER A 315 0.49 -10.59 5.67
C SER A 315 1.95 -10.18 5.60
N VAL A 316 2.45 -10.10 4.37
CA VAL A 316 3.81 -9.62 4.05
C VAL A 316 4.02 -8.13 4.35
N HIS A 317 2.92 -7.40 4.58
CA HIS A 317 2.92 -5.97 4.90
C HIS A 317 2.59 -5.69 6.37
N SER A 318 2.37 -6.73 7.19
CA SER A 318 2.10 -6.55 8.61
C SER A 318 3.36 -6.17 9.38
N PHE A 319 3.19 -5.44 10.47
CA PHE A 319 4.29 -5.02 11.32
C PHE A 319 4.31 -5.85 12.62
N ALA A 320 5.43 -5.76 13.35
CA ALA A 320 5.57 -6.36 14.67
C ALA A 320 4.46 -5.90 15.64
N GLN A 321 4.13 -6.74 16.61
CA GLN A 321 3.10 -6.45 17.59
C GLN A 321 3.45 -5.21 18.42
N MET A 322 2.49 -4.30 18.55
CA MET A 322 2.62 -3.09 19.36
C MET A 322 2.61 -3.40 20.87
N ASN A 323 3.29 -2.57 21.65
CA ASN A 323 3.25 -2.53 23.11
C ASN A 323 1.81 -2.62 23.61
N ASN A 324 1.60 -3.45 24.63
CA ASN A 324 0.27 -3.72 25.17
C ASN A 324 -0.48 -2.45 25.61
N THR A 325 0.21 -1.47 26.21
CA THR A 325 -0.42 -0.21 26.64
C THR A 325 -0.88 0.60 25.43
N ALA A 326 -0.02 0.77 24.42
CA ALA A 326 -0.38 1.47 23.19
C ALA A 326 -1.50 0.74 22.42
N LEU A 327 -1.53 -0.60 22.44
CA LEU A 327 -2.60 -1.41 21.87
C LEU A 327 -3.93 -1.19 22.59
N TRP A 328 -3.95 -1.18 23.91
CA TRP A 328 -5.15 -0.86 24.68
C TRP A 328 -5.61 0.59 24.47
N MET A 329 -4.69 1.54 24.28
CA MET A 329 -5.02 2.90 23.88
C MET A 329 -5.63 2.97 22.48
N LEU A 330 -5.14 2.17 21.52
CA LEU A 330 -5.72 2.07 20.18
C LEU A 330 -7.13 1.47 20.22
N ILE A 331 -7.32 0.38 20.96
CA ILE A 331 -8.63 -0.28 21.12
C ILE A 331 -9.60 0.63 21.87
N GLY A 332 -9.20 1.17 23.02
CA GLY A 332 -10.04 2.02 23.86
C GLY A 332 -10.32 3.39 23.23
N GLY A 333 -9.29 4.05 22.71
CA GLY A 333 -9.42 5.33 22.01
C GLY A 333 -10.19 5.17 20.71
N GLY A 334 -9.75 4.29 19.81
CA GLY A 334 -10.42 4.04 18.53
C GLY A 334 -11.85 3.54 18.69
N GLY A 335 -12.10 2.63 19.64
CA GLY A 335 -13.43 2.18 20.02
C GLY A 335 -14.29 3.31 20.60
N GLY A 336 -13.73 4.16 21.46
CA GLY A 336 -14.39 5.34 22.02
C GLY A 336 -14.79 6.37 20.96
N PHE A 337 -13.91 6.69 20.01
CA PHE A 337 -14.24 7.58 18.88
C PHE A 337 -15.33 6.98 17.99
N THR A 338 -15.23 5.69 17.69
CA THR A 338 -16.22 4.97 16.87
C THR A 338 -17.58 4.97 17.53
N LEU A 339 -17.65 4.52 18.79
CA LEU A 339 -18.89 4.46 19.55
C LEU A 339 -19.47 5.87 19.77
N GLY A 340 -18.65 6.84 20.15
CA GLY A 340 -19.08 8.23 20.34
C GLY A 340 -19.69 8.84 19.08
N TYR A 341 -19.10 8.59 17.91
CA TYR A 341 -19.63 9.06 16.63
C TYR A 341 -20.99 8.42 16.30
N LEU A 342 -21.08 7.10 16.40
CA LEU A 342 -22.29 6.34 16.08
C LEU A 342 -23.43 6.67 17.05
N VAL A 343 -23.12 6.81 18.35
CA VAL A 343 -24.09 7.24 19.37
C VAL A 343 -24.56 8.66 19.10
N LEU A 344 -23.66 9.61 18.80
CA LEU A 344 -24.04 10.99 18.45
C LEU A 344 -24.96 11.03 17.22
N TRP A 345 -24.61 10.27 16.19
CA TRP A 345 -25.39 10.16 14.96
C TRP A 345 -26.78 9.54 15.22
N ALA A 346 -26.84 8.43 15.96
CA ALA A 346 -28.10 7.78 16.32
C ALA A 346 -28.97 8.66 17.22
N TRP A 347 -28.37 9.38 18.16
CA TRP A 347 -29.07 10.31 19.06
C TRP A 347 -29.66 11.50 18.29
N ARG A 348 -28.95 12.04 17.29
CA ARG A 348 -29.41 13.16 16.46
C ARG A 348 -30.35 12.74 15.33
N TRP A 349 -30.50 11.45 15.05
CA TRP A 349 -31.24 10.88 13.92
C TRP A 349 -32.61 11.53 13.64
N ARG A 350 -33.45 11.77 14.66
CA ARG A 350 -34.77 12.42 14.48
C ARG A 350 -34.65 13.84 13.90
N ARG A 351 -33.70 14.64 14.40
CA ARG A 351 -33.45 16.01 13.92
C ARG A 351 -32.84 15.99 12.53
N LEU A 352 -31.93 15.04 12.25
CA LEU A 352 -31.32 14.88 10.93
C LEU A 352 -32.36 14.56 9.86
N ARG A 353 -33.29 13.63 10.14
CA ARG A 353 -34.40 13.30 9.23
C ARG A 353 -35.36 14.47 9.01
N ALA A 354 -35.67 15.24 10.05
CA ALA A 354 -36.54 16.40 9.93
C ALA A 354 -35.93 17.51 9.04
N ALA A 355 -34.61 17.55 8.90
CA ALA A 355 -33.91 18.51 8.05
C ALA A 355 -33.86 18.10 6.57
N GLU A 356 -34.19 16.85 6.23
CA GLU A 356 -34.18 16.38 4.84
C GLU A 356 -35.38 16.95 4.07
N GLY A 357 -35.11 17.56 2.91
CA GLY A 357 -36.14 18.12 2.05
C GLY A 357 -37.01 17.03 1.40
N GLY A 358 -38.32 17.17 1.50
CA GLY A 358 -39.29 16.32 0.80
C GLY A 358 -39.84 16.99 -0.45
N GLU A 359 -39.20 16.82 -1.60
CA GLU A 359 -39.85 17.10 -2.90
C GLU A 359 -40.51 15.82 -3.44
N PRO A 360 -41.71 15.93 -4.06
CA PRO A 360 -42.41 14.80 -4.65
C PRO A 360 -41.61 14.23 -5.83
N THR A 361 -41.59 12.90 -5.92
CA THR A 361 -41.00 12.15 -7.03
C THR A 361 -41.74 12.45 -8.33
N THR A 362 -41.05 13.06 -9.29
CA THR A 362 -41.54 13.18 -10.68
C THR A 362 -41.34 11.85 -11.42
N SER A 363 -42.08 11.62 -12.51
CA SER A 363 -41.97 10.39 -13.31
C SER A 363 -40.65 10.33 -14.12
N GLY A 364 -40.12 9.12 -14.35
CA GLY A 364 -38.90 8.87 -15.11
C GLY A 364 -37.67 8.46 -14.28
N MET A 365 -36.57 8.08 -14.95
CA MET A 365 -35.33 7.70 -14.25
C MET A 365 -34.53 8.95 -13.86
N HIS A 366 -34.31 9.11 -12.57
CA HIS A 366 -33.60 10.27 -12.00
C HIS A 366 -32.15 9.98 -11.73
N ARG A 367 -31.30 10.99 -11.92
CA ARG A 367 -29.87 10.89 -11.57
C ARG A 367 -29.65 10.52 -10.09
N GLU A 368 -30.55 10.95 -9.19
CA GLU A 368 -30.53 10.54 -7.78
C GLU A 368 -30.56 9.00 -7.61
N ALA A 369 -31.35 8.29 -8.41
CA ALA A 369 -31.43 6.84 -8.35
C ALA A 369 -30.12 6.17 -8.80
N ALA A 370 -29.46 6.72 -9.82
CA ALA A 370 -28.14 6.25 -10.25
C ALA A 370 -27.08 6.45 -9.15
N TYR A 371 -27.07 7.61 -8.47
CA TYR A 371 -26.21 7.81 -7.30
C TYR A 371 -26.54 6.81 -6.18
N ARG A 372 -27.83 6.57 -5.89
CA ARG A 372 -28.25 5.61 -4.86
C ARG A 372 -27.73 4.21 -5.12
N TRP A 373 -27.96 3.68 -6.33
CA TRP A 373 -27.53 2.34 -6.68
C TRP A 373 -26.00 2.23 -6.80
N GLY A 374 -25.33 3.25 -7.34
CA GLY A 374 -23.87 3.31 -7.35
C GLY A 374 -23.28 3.30 -5.93
N SER A 375 -23.87 4.06 -5.00
CA SER A 375 -23.50 4.06 -3.59
C SER A 375 -23.72 2.70 -2.92
N VAL A 376 -24.83 2.01 -3.20
CA VAL A 376 -25.09 0.67 -2.65
C VAL A 376 -24.07 -0.34 -3.18
N LEU A 377 -23.78 -0.35 -4.48
CA LEU A 377 -22.82 -1.29 -5.07
C LEU A 377 -21.39 -1.06 -4.57
N LEU A 378 -20.96 0.20 -4.45
CA LEU A 378 -19.69 0.54 -3.82
C LEU A 378 -19.65 0.15 -2.34
N ALA A 379 -20.77 0.26 -1.61
CA ALA A 379 -20.85 -0.19 -0.23
C ALA A 379 -20.73 -1.71 -0.15
N CYS A 380 -21.40 -2.47 -1.03
CA CYS A 380 -21.25 -3.92 -1.12
C CYS A 380 -19.81 -4.32 -1.43
N LEU A 381 -19.14 -3.61 -2.35
CA LEU A 381 -17.73 -3.83 -2.67
C LEU A 381 -16.83 -3.59 -1.45
N ALA A 382 -17.04 -2.48 -0.73
CA ALA A 382 -16.31 -2.14 0.48
C ALA A 382 -16.55 -3.17 1.60
N ILE A 383 -17.80 -3.59 1.82
CA ILE A 383 -18.16 -4.58 2.85
C ILE A 383 -17.58 -5.96 2.51
N ALA A 384 -17.71 -6.42 1.26
CA ALA A 384 -17.16 -7.71 0.85
C ALA A 384 -15.63 -7.73 1.02
N THR A 385 -14.95 -6.63 0.67
CA THR A 385 -13.51 -6.50 0.89
C THR A 385 -13.16 -6.45 2.37
N ALA A 386 -13.92 -5.69 3.18
CA ALA A 386 -13.76 -5.62 4.63
C ALA A 386 -13.91 -6.99 5.30
N VAL A 387 -14.91 -7.79 4.88
CA VAL A 387 -15.08 -9.16 5.38
C VAL A 387 -13.88 -10.02 5.02
N GLY A 388 -13.40 -9.95 3.77
CA GLY A 388 -12.24 -10.73 3.31
C GLY A 388 -10.97 -10.42 4.12
N MET A 389 -10.66 -9.14 4.33
CA MET A 389 -9.50 -8.74 5.14
C MET A 389 -9.64 -9.08 6.63
N SER A 390 -10.87 -9.27 7.13
CA SER A 390 -11.13 -9.70 8.50
C SER A 390 -11.06 -11.22 8.71
N VAL A 391 -10.98 -12.03 7.66
CA VAL A 391 -10.96 -13.51 7.77
C VAL A 391 -9.83 -14.02 8.69
N PRO A 392 -8.57 -13.55 8.57
CA PRO A 392 -7.50 -13.99 9.47
C PRO A 392 -7.83 -13.72 10.95
N LEU A 393 -8.40 -12.56 11.26
CA LEU A 393 -8.85 -12.21 12.61
C LEU A 393 -9.97 -13.14 13.09
N ILE A 394 -10.99 -13.38 12.25
CA ILE A 394 -12.13 -14.25 12.60
C ILE A 394 -11.64 -15.68 12.89
N GLN A 395 -10.72 -16.19 12.08
CA GLN A 395 -10.12 -17.52 12.28
C GLN A 395 -9.29 -17.57 13.55
N SER A 396 -8.46 -16.56 13.81
CA SER A 396 -7.66 -16.45 15.03
C SER A 396 -8.55 -16.47 16.29
N LEU A 397 -9.62 -15.66 16.30
CA LEU A 397 -10.58 -15.61 17.41
C LEU A 397 -11.37 -16.91 17.58
N SER A 398 -11.49 -17.72 16.53
CA SER A 398 -12.14 -19.04 16.56
C SER A 398 -11.16 -20.17 16.94
N GLY A 399 -9.90 -19.86 17.25
CA GLY A 399 -8.86 -20.85 17.57
C GLY A 399 -8.28 -21.59 16.36
N SER A 400 -8.58 -21.14 15.14
CA SER A 400 -8.04 -21.70 13.89
C SER A 400 -6.77 -20.97 13.45
N GLN A 401 -5.92 -21.66 12.68
CA GLN A 401 -4.75 -21.04 12.05
C GLN A 401 -5.19 -19.95 11.05
N PRO A 402 -4.77 -18.69 11.23
CA PRO A 402 -5.15 -17.59 10.35
C PRO A 402 -4.68 -17.83 8.91
N LYS A 403 -5.54 -17.57 7.93
CA LYS A 403 -5.23 -17.65 6.50
C LYS A 403 -5.83 -16.48 5.75
N VAL A 404 -5.08 -15.94 4.80
CA VAL A 404 -5.55 -14.89 3.90
C VAL A 404 -6.51 -15.49 2.87
N VAL A 405 -7.50 -14.69 2.47
CA VAL A 405 -8.40 -15.04 1.37
C VAL A 405 -7.65 -14.97 0.04
N GLU A 406 -7.71 -16.04 -0.74
CA GLU A 406 -7.05 -16.12 -2.05
C GLU A 406 -7.66 -15.14 -3.07
N GLU A 407 -6.83 -14.62 -3.97
CA GLU A 407 -7.18 -13.62 -4.99
C GLU A 407 -8.39 -14.03 -5.84
N TRP A 408 -8.46 -15.29 -6.27
CA TRP A 408 -9.54 -15.78 -7.13
C TRP A 408 -10.91 -15.69 -6.44
N LEU A 409 -10.98 -15.85 -5.11
CA LEU A 409 -12.23 -15.75 -4.36
C LEU A 409 -12.72 -14.31 -4.29
N TYR A 410 -11.81 -13.35 -4.09
CA TYR A 410 -12.15 -11.93 -4.21
C TYR A 410 -12.72 -11.62 -5.59
N HIS A 411 -12.04 -12.05 -6.66
CA HIS A 411 -12.52 -11.80 -8.01
C HIS A 411 -13.91 -12.41 -8.27
N ARG A 412 -14.15 -13.63 -7.78
CA ARG A 412 -15.45 -14.30 -7.91
C ARG A 412 -16.59 -13.57 -7.22
N VAL A 413 -16.34 -12.91 -6.09
CA VAL A 413 -17.36 -12.16 -5.32
C VAL A 413 -17.50 -10.74 -5.83
N LEU A 414 -16.39 -10.00 -5.94
CA LEU A 414 -16.39 -8.57 -6.22
C LEU A 414 -16.89 -8.25 -7.64
N VAL A 415 -16.76 -9.18 -8.58
CA VAL A 415 -17.20 -8.96 -9.97
C VAL A 415 -18.71 -8.67 -10.06
N TRP A 416 -19.50 -9.24 -9.16
CA TRP A 416 -20.96 -9.01 -9.08
C TRP A 416 -21.34 -7.59 -8.69
N PHE A 417 -20.45 -6.86 -8.03
CA PHE A 417 -20.64 -5.45 -7.69
C PHE A 417 -19.91 -4.53 -8.68
N PHE A 418 -18.75 -4.97 -9.15
CA PHE A 418 -17.95 -4.26 -10.14
C PHE A 418 -18.70 -4.02 -11.45
N VAL A 419 -19.20 -5.08 -12.10
CA VAL A 419 -19.83 -4.95 -13.44
C VAL A 419 -21.02 -3.99 -13.40
N PRO A 420 -21.99 -4.11 -12.47
CA PRO A 420 -23.08 -3.14 -12.36
C PRO A 420 -22.59 -1.72 -12.03
N THR A 421 -21.53 -1.56 -11.23
CA THR A 421 -20.94 -0.24 -10.93
C THR A 421 -20.39 0.42 -12.19
N MET A 422 -19.66 -0.33 -13.02
CA MET A 422 -19.13 0.17 -14.29
C MET A 422 -20.22 0.57 -15.27
N ILE A 423 -21.30 -0.23 -15.35
CA ILE A 423 -22.47 0.09 -16.16
C ILE A 423 -23.13 1.38 -15.65
N LEU A 424 -23.33 1.53 -14.33
CA LEU A 424 -23.90 2.76 -13.76
C LEU A 424 -22.99 3.98 -13.98
N MET A 425 -21.67 3.81 -13.94
CA MET A 425 -20.70 4.86 -14.26
C MET A 425 -20.78 5.30 -15.73
N ALA A 426 -21.13 4.38 -16.64
CA ALA A 426 -21.46 4.71 -18.02
C ALA A 426 -22.84 5.37 -18.18
N LEU A 427 -23.85 4.96 -17.41
CA LEU A 427 -25.22 5.51 -17.51
C LEU A 427 -25.37 6.88 -16.84
N GLY A 428 -24.66 7.13 -15.74
CA GLY A 428 -24.79 8.33 -14.91
C GLY A 428 -24.68 9.66 -15.68
N PRO A 429 -23.70 9.84 -16.57
CA PRO A 429 -23.57 11.03 -17.42
C PRO A 429 -24.78 11.29 -18.33
N LEU A 430 -25.47 10.23 -18.77
CA LEU A 430 -26.57 10.26 -19.75
C LEU A 430 -27.92 10.61 -19.10
N ILE A 431 -28.07 10.30 -17.80
CA ILE A 431 -29.31 10.54 -17.05
C ILE A 431 -29.35 11.99 -16.55
N SER A 432 -30.46 12.70 -16.69
CA SER A 432 -30.62 14.09 -16.25
C SER A 432 -31.14 14.22 -14.81
N TRP A 433 -30.89 15.37 -14.16
CA TRP A 433 -31.48 15.70 -12.86
C TRP A 433 -32.99 16.02 -12.92
N ARG A 434 -33.51 16.30 -14.12
CA ARG A 434 -34.93 16.59 -14.40
C ARG A 434 -35.72 15.34 -14.78
N GLY A 435 -35.08 14.17 -14.75
CA GLY A 435 -35.61 12.92 -15.31
C GLY A 435 -35.23 12.75 -16.78
N THR A 436 -35.17 11.50 -17.22
CA THR A 436 -34.91 11.14 -18.62
C THR A 436 -35.88 10.03 -19.00
N GLY A 437 -36.54 10.18 -20.15
CA GLY A 437 -37.46 9.18 -20.68
C GLY A 437 -36.72 7.90 -21.07
N PHE A 438 -37.37 6.74 -20.95
CA PHE A 438 -36.75 5.45 -21.26
C PHE A 438 -36.25 5.38 -22.72
N LYS A 439 -37.06 5.86 -23.68
CA LYS A 439 -36.69 5.90 -25.10
C LYS A 439 -35.44 6.75 -25.36
N GLU A 440 -35.40 7.97 -24.81
CA GLU A 440 -34.24 8.88 -24.96
C GLU A 440 -32.97 8.27 -24.35
N LEU A 441 -33.09 7.63 -23.18
CA LEU A 441 -31.95 6.96 -22.56
C LEU A 441 -31.46 5.76 -23.40
N TRP A 442 -32.39 4.96 -23.93
CA TRP A 442 -32.06 3.80 -24.75
C TRP A 442 -31.35 4.19 -26.05
N GLU A 443 -31.80 5.26 -26.72
CA GLU A 443 -31.14 5.79 -27.93
C GLU A 443 -29.68 6.19 -27.66
N LYS A 444 -29.44 6.91 -26.55
CA LYS A 444 -28.07 7.29 -26.13
C LYS A 444 -27.24 6.07 -25.75
N LEU A 445 -27.81 5.15 -24.98
CA LEU A 445 -27.13 3.94 -24.55
C LEU A 445 -26.79 3.03 -25.74
N TYR A 446 -27.71 2.86 -26.69
CA TYR A 446 -27.49 2.09 -27.91
C TYR A 446 -26.32 2.65 -28.72
N ALA A 447 -26.25 3.97 -28.88
CA ALA A 447 -25.11 4.62 -29.53
C ALA A 447 -23.78 4.35 -28.80
N VAL A 448 -23.77 4.48 -27.46
CA VAL A 448 -22.60 4.18 -26.64
C VAL A 448 -22.19 2.71 -26.77
N ILE A 449 -23.15 1.77 -26.74
CA ILE A 449 -22.88 0.33 -26.93
C ILE A 449 -22.30 0.06 -28.31
N CYS A 450 -22.86 0.62 -29.38
CA CYS A 450 -22.36 0.40 -30.74
C CYS A 450 -20.92 0.90 -30.91
N ILE A 451 -20.61 2.09 -30.38
CA ILE A 451 -19.24 2.64 -30.38
C ILE A 451 -18.31 1.74 -29.57
N THR A 452 -18.76 1.31 -28.38
CA THR A 452 -17.97 0.46 -27.48
C THR A 452 -17.66 -0.89 -28.12
N VAL A 453 -18.65 -1.58 -28.68
CA VAL A 453 -18.48 -2.87 -29.34
C VAL A 453 -17.56 -2.74 -30.55
N SER A 454 -17.72 -1.67 -31.35
CA SER A 454 -16.85 -1.41 -32.51
C SER A 454 -15.40 -1.17 -32.08
N ALA A 455 -15.19 -0.33 -31.05
CA ALA A 455 -13.87 -0.02 -30.52
C ALA A 455 -13.21 -1.22 -29.83
N ALA A 456 -13.96 -1.96 -29.00
CA ALA A 456 -13.48 -3.18 -28.35
C ALA A 456 -13.13 -4.26 -29.38
N GLY A 457 -13.97 -4.44 -30.40
CA GLY A 457 -13.72 -5.37 -31.51
C GLY A 457 -12.46 -4.99 -32.29
N PHE A 458 -12.26 -3.71 -32.59
CA PHE A 458 -11.06 -3.22 -33.27
C PHE A 458 -9.80 -3.42 -32.41
N LEU A 459 -9.85 -3.09 -31.11
CA LEU A 459 -8.74 -3.28 -30.18
C LEU A 459 -8.37 -4.76 -30.03
N PHE A 460 -9.38 -5.63 -29.90
CA PHE A 460 -9.17 -7.07 -29.82
C PHE A 460 -8.56 -7.62 -31.10
N LEU A 461 -9.07 -7.21 -32.27
CA LEU A 461 -8.52 -7.62 -33.56
C LEU A 461 -7.07 -7.14 -33.72
N ALA A 462 -6.79 -5.86 -33.40
CA ALA A 462 -5.44 -5.31 -33.44
C ALA A 462 -4.49 -6.11 -32.52
N MET A 463 -4.92 -6.39 -31.29
CA MET A 463 -4.14 -7.17 -30.33
C MET A 463 -3.86 -8.59 -30.80
N VAL A 464 -4.86 -9.29 -31.35
CA VAL A 464 -4.69 -10.64 -31.91
C VAL A 464 -3.76 -10.63 -33.12
N LEU A 465 -3.82 -9.61 -33.97
CA LEU A 465 -2.97 -9.49 -35.14
C LEU A 465 -1.51 -9.15 -34.79
N THR A 466 -1.28 -8.28 -33.80
CA THR A 466 0.08 -7.86 -33.37
C THR A 466 0.71 -8.81 -32.35
N GLY A 467 -0.10 -9.54 -31.58
CA GLY A 467 0.33 -10.40 -30.47
C GLY A 467 0.28 -11.90 -30.77
N ARG A 468 0.19 -12.31 -32.04
CA ARG A 468 0.11 -13.74 -32.43
C ARG A 468 1.23 -14.55 -31.77
N GLY A 469 0.84 -15.58 -31.01
CA GLY A 469 1.77 -16.51 -30.33
C GLY A 469 2.27 -16.06 -28.95
N ARG A 470 1.98 -14.83 -28.50
CA ARG A 470 2.41 -14.32 -27.18
C ARG A 470 1.30 -14.19 -26.16
N ILE A 471 0.04 -14.18 -26.57
CA ILE A 471 -1.13 -14.13 -25.69
C ILE A 471 -1.71 -15.54 -25.58
N ASP A 472 -1.98 -16.00 -24.35
CA ASP A 472 -2.72 -17.24 -24.15
C ASP A 472 -4.22 -17.00 -24.40
N LEU A 473 -4.74 -17.62 -25.46
CA LEU A 473 -6.16 -17.59 -25.80
C LEU A 473 -6.93 -18.83 -25.33
N SER A 474 -6.22 -19.81 -24.74
CA SER A 474 -6.77 -21.11 -24.37
C SER A 474 -7.29 -21.16 -22.93
N GLY A 475 -6.88 -20.21 -22.08
CA GLY A 475 -7.30 -20.11 -20.69
C GLY A 475 -8.82 -20.15 -20.51
N LYS A 476 -9.27 -20.85 -19.46
CA LYS A 476 -10.66 -20.91 -19.03
C LYS A 476 -10.78 -20.38 -17.61
N ILE A 477 -11.86 -19.65 -17.35
CA ILE A 477 -12.22 -19.14 -16.03
C ILE A 477 -13.50 -19.85 -15.59
N ASP A 478 -13.46 -20.37 -14.38
CA ASP A 478 -14.64 -20.93 -13.73
C ASP A 478 -15.59 -19.81 -13.35
N MET A 479 -16.79 -19.88 -13.91
CA MET A 479 -17.90 -19.00 -13.63
C MET A 479 -18.78 -19.60 -12.52
N PRO A 480 -19.59 -18.77 -11.85
CA PRO A 480 -20.58 -19.26 -10.91
C PRO A 480 -21.50 -20.33 -11.53
N PHE A 481 -22.01 -21.23 -10.68
CA PHE A 481 -22.85 -22.37 -11.06
C PHE A 481 -22.17 -23.45 -11.91
N GLY A 482 -20.83 -23.54 -11.88
CA GLY A 482 -20.09 -24.64 -12.51
C GLY A 482 -19.97 -24.52 -14.04
N THR A 483 -20.19 -23.32 -14.59
CA THR A 483 -19.96 -23.05 -16.00
C THR A 483 -18.53 -22.55 -16.21
N ALA A 484 -17.89 -22.86 -17.33
CA ALA A 484 -16.56 -22.34 -17.65
C ALA A 484 -16.66 -21.41 -18.88
N MET A 485 -15.99 -20.26 -18.82
CA MET A 485 -15.91 -19.31 -19.93
C MET A 485 -14.46 -19.10 -20.37
N SER A 486 -14.26 -18.83 -21.66
CA SER A 486 -12.94 -18.44 -22.17
C SER A 486 -12.44 -17.19 -21.45
N ALA A 487 -11.22 -17.27 -20.88
CA ALA A 487 -10.60 -16.18 -20.15
C ALA A 487 -10.45 -14.91 -21.02
N PRO A 488 -10.01 -15.00 -22.28
CA PRO A 488 -10.00 -13.84 -23.17
C PRO A 488 -11.36 -13.19 -23.40
N VAL A 489 -12.41 -13.99 -23.58
CA VAL A 489 -13.78 -13.48 -23.78
C VAL A 489 -14.26 -12.75 -22.54
N TRP A 490 -14.02 -13.32 -21.35
CA TRP A 490 -14.38 -12.67 -20.10
C TRP A 490 -13.62 -11.37 -19.86
N THR A 491 -12.31 -11.38 -20.09
CA THR A 491 -11.47 -10.18 -20.01
C THR A 491 -11.94 -9.10 -21.00
N LEU A 492 -12.35 -9.48 -22.21
CA LEU A 492 -12.92 -8.56 -23.18
C LEU A 492 -14.25 -7.96 -22.71
N ILE A 493 -15.11 -8.73 -22.05
CA ILE A 493 -16.36 -8.23 -21.46
C ILE A 493 -16.06 -7.23 -20.35
N LEU A 494 -15.14 -7.55 -19.43
CA LEU A 494 -14.75 -6.66 -18.33
C LEU A 494 -14.09 -5.37 -18.85
N ALA A 495 -13.17 -5.47 -19.80
CA ALA A 495 -12.58 -4.31 -20.46
C ALA A 495 -13.62 -3.52 -21.27
N GLY A 496 -14.59 -4.20 -21.88
CA GLY A 496 -15.68 -3.61 -22.64
C GLY A 496 -16.60 -2.74 -21.79
N VAL A 497 -16.99 -3.19 -20.59
CA VAL A 497 -17.79 -2.35 -19.68
C VAL A 497 -16.99 -1.15 -19.15
N CYS A 498 -15.67 -1.28 -18.99
CA CYS A 498 -14.80 -0.14 -18.69
C CYS A 498 -14.75 0.86 -19.86
N LEU A 499 -14.55 0.37 -21.07
CA LEU A 499 -14.54 1.18 -22.29
C LEU A 499 -15.89 1.88 -22.50
N MET A 500 -17.00 1.22 -22.19
CA MET A 500 -18.34 1.82 -22.23
C MET A 500 -18.43 3.05 -21.31
N ALA A 501 -17.86 2.96 -20.11
CA ALA A 501 -17.79 4.09 -19.19
C ALA A 501 -16.90 5.22 -19.75
N VAL A 502 -15.76 4.89 -20.37
CA VAL A 502 -14.91 5.88 -21.05
C VAL A 502 -15.67 6.60 -22.16
N VAL A 503 -16.26 5.85 -23.09
CA VAL A 503 -17.00 6.40 -24.25
C VAL A 503 -18.12 7.33 -23.79
N SER A 504 -18.92 6.91 -22.80
CA SER A 504 -20.01 7.73 -22.27
C SER A 504 -19.52 9.03 -21.63
N ASN A 505 -18.48 8.96 -20.80
CA ASN A 505 -17.93 10.14 -20.14
C ASN A 505 -17.24 11.09 -21.14
N VAL A 506 -16.54 10.56 -22.14
CA VAL A 506 -15.93 11.35 -23.23
C VAL A 506 -16.99 12.03 -24.08
N TRP A 507 -18.02 11.30 -24.52
CA TRP A 507 -19.16 11.87 -25.25
C TRP A 507 -19.77 13.03 -24.47
N ARG A 508 -20.10 12.79 -23.19
CA ARG A 508 -20.75 13.81 -22.37
C ARG A 508 -19.85 15.00 -22.09
N MET A 509 -18.54 14.78 -21.97
CA MET A 509 -17.55 15.85 -21.83
C MET A 509 -17.56 16.76 -23.07
N PHE A 510 -17.50 16.21 -24.29
CA PHE A 510 -17.56 16.99 -25.53
C PHE A 510 -18.89 17.74 -25.71
N GLU A 511 -20.02 17.09 -25.42
CA GLU A 511 -21.34 17.74 -25.47
C GLU A 511 -21.43 18.92 -24.49
N SER A 512 -20.87 18.76 -23.29
CA SER A 512 -20.82 19.82 -22.27
C SER A 512 -19.99 21.03 -22.75
N THR A 513 -18.83 20.80 -23.37
CA THR A 513 -17.94 21.88 -23.84
C THR A 513 -18.57 22.83 -24.87
N ARG A 514 -19.58 22.37 -25.62
CA ARG A 514 -20.30 23.17 -26.63
C ARG A 514 -21.39 24.08 -26.05
N GLY A 515 -21.85 23.84 -24.81
CA GLY A 515 -22.97 24.57 -24.20
C GLY A 515 -22.61 25.40 -22.97
N MET A 516 -21.66 24.95 -22.14
CA MET A 516 -21.12 25.68 -20.98
C MET A 516 -19.72 25.13 -20.65
N LYS A 517 -18.76 25.96 -20.24
CA LYS A 517 -17.38 25.57 -19.82
C LYS A 517 -17.30 24.67 -18.54
N MET A 518 -18.31 23.85 -18.28
CA MET A 518 -18.59 23.20 -17.00
C MET A 518 -17.81 21.89 -16.82
N SER A 519 -16.91 21.92 -15.83
CA SER A 519 -16.47 20.80 -14.97
C SER A 519 -15.98 19.52 -15.69
N MET A 520 -15.04 19.66 -16.63
CA MET A 520 -14.34 18.51 -17.25
C MET A 520 -13.66 17.59 -16.22
N SER A 521 -13.32 18.11 -15.04
CA SER A 521 -12.62 17.37 -13.97
C SER A 521 -13.33 16.09 -13.53
N VAL A 522 -14.65 16.12 -13.35
CA VAL A 522 -15.42 14.95 -12.92
C VAL A 522 -15.40 13.87 -14.00
N PHE A 523 -15.55 14.23 -15.27
CA PHE A 523 -15.46 13.26 -16.37
C PHE A 523 -14.05 12.68 -16.47
N LEU A 524 -13.02 13.53 -16.32
CA LEU A 524 -11.63 13.12 -16.35
C LEU A 524 -11.31 12.09 -15.24
N SER A 525 -11.78 12.32 -14.02
CA SER A 525 -11.61 11.34 -12.92
C SER A 525 -12.23 9.98 -13.24
N HIS A 526 -13.46 9.93 -13.75
CA HIS A 526 -14.13 8.67 -14.08
C HIS A 526 -13.50 7.98 -15.31
N ILE A 527 -13.06 8.75 -16.31
CA ILE A 527 -12.29 8.24 -17.45
C ILE A 527 -11.00 7.58 -16.96
N GLY A 528 -10.27 8.25 -16.06
CA GLY A 528 -9.05 7.72 -15.46
C GLY A 528 -9.28 6.40 -14.74
N VAL A 529 -10.27 6.34 -13.85
CA VAL A 529 -10.67 5.11 -13.14
C VAL A 529 -10.99 3.98 -14.13
N ALA A 530 -11.80 4.25 -15.15
CA ALA A 530 -12.18 3.25 -16.14
C ALA A 530 -11.00 2.75 -16.99
N ILE A 531 -10.08 3.64 -17.38
CA ILE A 531 -8.86 3.27 -18.13
C ILE A 531 -7.92 2.44 -17.25
N THR A 532 -7.71 2.83 -15.98
CA THR A 532 -6.87 2.06 -15.05
C THR A 532 -7.42 0.65 -14.88
N LEU A 533 -8.72 0.51 -14.60
CA LEU A 533 -9.36 -0.78 -14.43
C LEU A 533 -9.33 -1.62 -15.71
N ALA A 534 -9.57 -1.02 -16.88
CA ALA A 534 -9.41 -1.72 -18.15
C ALA A 534 -7.98 -2.24 -18.35
N GLY A 535 -6.98 -1.41 -18.05
CA GLY A 535 -5.56 -1.77 -18.10
C GLY A 535 -5.22 -2.93 -17.18
N LEU A 536 -5.71 -2.92 -15.94
CA LEU A 536 -5.49 -4.01 -14.98
C LEU A 536 -6.12 -5.32 -15.47
N MET A 537 -7.38 -5.27 -15.94
CA MET A 537 -8.09 -6.47 -16.43
C MET A 537 -7.41 -7.06 -17.67
N VAL A 538 -7.01 -6.23 -18.63
CA VAL A 538 -6.33 -6.70 -19.84
C VAL A 538 -4.92 -7.20 -19.50
N SER A 539 -4.16 -6.46 -18.69
CA SER A 539 -2.77 -6.79 -18.38
C SER A 539 -2.62 -8.03 -17.53
N ARG A 540 -3.55 -8.31 -16.60
CA ARG A 540 -3.54 -9.53 -15.78
C ARG A 540 -4.34 -10.66 -16.42
N GLY A 541 -5.45 -10.36 -17.07
CA GLY A 541 -6.35 -11.37 -17.64
C GLY A 541 -5.89 -11.96 -18.96
N LEU A 542 -4.94 -11.32 -19.67
CA LEU A 542 -4.35 -11.80 -20.93
C LEU A 542 -2.82 -11.95 -20.85
N GLU A 543 -2.25 -11.98 -19.65
CA GLU A 543 -0.81 -12.22 -19.51
C GLU A 543 -0.44 -13.64 -19.93
N ASN A 544 0.78 -13.81 -20.42
CA ASN A 544 1.36 -15.12 -20.68
C ASN A 544 2.62 -15.28 -19.84
N LYS A 545 2.64 -16.31 -19.00
CA LYS A 545 3.73 -16.64 -18.09
C LYS A 545 4.44 -17.89 -18.59
N VAL A 546 5.75 -17.83 -18.73
CA VAL A 546 6.59 -19.01 -19.02
C VAL A 546 7.70 -19.09 -18.00
N GLU A 547 7.87 -20.28 -17.42
CA GLU A 547 8.95 -20.60 -16.49
C GLU A 547 10.11 -21.21 -17.27
N LEU A 548 11.32 -20.74 -16.96
CA LEU A 548 12.56 -21.12 -17.61
C LEU A 548 13.57 -21.58 -16.58
N THR A 549 14.27 -22.67 -16.88
CA THR A 549 15.46 -23.10 -16.14
C THR A 549 16.65 -22.93 -17.06
N ILE A 550 17.54 -21.99 -16.72
CA ILE A 550 18.66 -21.58 -17.56
C ILE A 550 19.96 -21.91 -16.85
N GLN A 551 20.91 -22.47 -17.59
CA GLN A 551 22.28 -22.69 -17.12
C GLN A 551 23.25 -21.91 -18.01
N GLU A 552 24.36 -21.45 -17.46
CA GLU A 552 25.39 -20.73 -18.21
C GLU A 552 25.91 -21.56 -19.40
N GLY A 553 25.82 -20.98 -20.60
CA GLY A 553 26.18 -21.62 -21.87
C GLY A 553 25.05 -22.40 -22.55
N ALA A 554 23.89 -22.56 -21.90
CA ALA A 554 22.72 -23.26 -22.43
C ALA A 554 21.52 -22.31 -22.57
N PRO A 555 21.42 -21.53 -23.66
CA PRO A 555 20.33 -20.59 -23.86
C PRO A 555 18.99 -21.30 -24.03
N GLN A 556 17.92 -20.71 -23.51
CA GLN A 556 16.55 -21.23 -23.58
C GLN A 556 15.65 -20.32 -24.41
N ASN A 557 14.63 -20.87 -25.08
CA ASN A 557 13.69 -20.10 -25.89
C ASN A 557 12.32 -20.03 -25.20
N ALA A 558 11.79 -18.82 -24.99
CA ALA A 558 10.42 -18.59 -24.52
C ALA A 558 9.82 -17.30 -25.08
N LEU A 559 8.51 -17.31 -25.35
CA LEU A 559 7.74 -16.15 -25.84
C LEU A 559 8.31 -15.48 -27.11
N GLY A 560 9.07 -16.24 -27.91
CA GLY A 560 9.78 -15.76 -29.10
C GLY A 560 11.08 -15.00 -28.78
N TYR A 561 11.62 -15.18 -27.59
CA TYR A 561 12.92 -14.70 -27.15
C TYR A 561 13.85 -15.88 -26.82
N GLN A 562 15.11 -15.76 -27.20
CA GLN A 562 16.21 -16.56 -26.68
C GLN A 562 16.80 -15.82 -25.48
N VAL A 563 16.86 -16.49 -24.33
CA VAL A 563 17.37 -15.97 -23.07
C VAL A 563 18.64 -16.72 -22.70
N ALA A 564 19.73 -15.97 -22.49
CA ALA A 564 21.02 -16.51 -22.09
C ALA A 564 21.54 -15.77 -20.84
N VAL A 565 22.10 -16.52 -19.88
CA VAL A 565 22.84 -15.93 -18.74
C VAL A 565 24.16 -15.38 -19.28
N LYS A 566 24.52 -14.17 -18.86
CA LYS A 566 25.78 -13.52 -19.24
C LYS A 566 26.78 -13.48 -18.10
N GLU A 567 26.54 -12.62 -17.12
CA GLU A 567 27.45 -12.42 -15.98
C GLU A 567 26.74 -11.72 -14.83
N HIS A 568 27.37 -11.77 -13.65
CA HIS A 568 27.01 -10.97 -12.50
C HIS A 568 27.74 -9.62 -12.55
N THR A 569 27.06 -8.53 -12.19
CA THR A 569 27.70 -7.20 -12.19
C THR A 569 28.60 -6.97 -10.98
N SER A 570 28.41 -7.71 -9.89
CA SER A 570 29.17 -7.60 -8.65
C SER A 570 29.12 -8.91 -7.86
N GLU A 571 29.67 -8.92 -6.65
CA GLU A 571 29.62 -10.06 -5.73
C GLU A 571 28.19 -10.36 -5.27
N LEU A 572 27.93 -11.62 -4.90
CA LEU A 572 26.61 -12.06 -4.44
C LEU A 572 26.18 -11.43 -3.10
N THR A 573 27.10 -10.83 -2.37
CA THR A 573 26.83 -10.09 -1.12
C THR A 573 26.60 -8.60 -1.37
N ASP A 574 26.96 -8.10 -2.56
CA ASP A 574 26.74 -6.69 -2.91
C ASP A 574 25.30 -6.48 -3.36
N ARG A 575 24.58 -5.60 -2.66
CA ARG A 575 23.23 -5.17 -3.02
C ARG A 575 23.13 -4.66 -4.47
N LYS A 576 24.16 -4.01 -5.00
CA LYS A 576 24.11 -3.48 -6.37
C LYS A 576 24.25 -4.59 -7.42
N ASN A 577 24.48 -5.82 -7.01
CA ASN A 577 24.58 -6.94 -7.91
C ASN A 577 23.29 -7.18 -8.70
N LYS A 578 23.49 -7.37 -10.00
CA LYS A 578 22.47 -7.74 -10.96
C LYS A 578 23.00 -8.91 -11.76
N VAL A 579 22.11 -9.85 -12.04
CA VAL A 579 22.41 -10.94 -12.98
C VAL A 579 22.00 -10.46 -14.36
N LEU A 580 22.95 -10.39 -15.29
CA LEU A 580 22.68 -9.95 -16.64
C LEU A 580 22.21 -11.14 -17.49
N PHE A 581 21.08 -10.95 -18.17
CA PHE A 581 20.57 -11.90 -19.15
C PHE A 581 20.45 -11.21 -20.51
N ASP A 582 21.05 -11.81 -21.53
CA ASP A 582 20.83 -11.37 -22.91
C ASP A 582 19.52 -11.97 -23.41
N VAL A 583 18.55 -11.10 -23.72
CA VAL A 583 17.22 -11.46 -24.22
C VAL A 583 17.12 -11.00 -25.67
N THR A 584 17.14 -11.95 -26.59
CA THR A 584 17.21 -11.67 -28.04
C THR A 584 16.02 -12.27 -28.78
N SER A 585 15.50 -11.53 -29.74
CA SER A 585 14.46 -11.96 -30.68
C SER A 585 14.87 -11.50 -32.08
N GLU A 586 14.20 -11.98 -33.13
CA GLU A 586 14.51 -11.64 -34.53
C GLU A 586 14.49 -10.12 -34.81
N GLN A 587 13.72 -9.34 -34.03
CA GLN A 587 13.52 -7.90 -34.24
C GLN A 587 14.01 -7.01 -33.08
N HIS A 588 14.23 -7.59 -31.90
CA HIS A 588 14.50 -6.82 -30.68
C HIS A 588 15.48 -7.57 -29.77
N SER A 589 16.49 -6.86 -29.28
CA SER A 589 17.43 -7.37 -28.28
C SER A 589 17.52 -6.38 -27.12
N PHE A 590 17.48 -6.89 -25.89
CA PHE A 590 17.73 -6.09 -24.69
C PHE A 590 18.44 -6.94 -23.64
N VAL A 591 19.05 -6.27 -22.67
CA VAL A 591 19.72 -6.94 -21.55
C VAL A 591 18.82 -6.79 -20.33
N ALA A 592 18.26 -7.90 -19.86
CA ALA A 592 17.51 -7.92 -18.61
C ALA A 592 18.49 -7.87 -17.43
N ARG A 593 18.14 -7.08 -16.41
CA ARG A 593 19.00 -6.78 -15.26
C ARG A 593 18.27 -6.97 -13.92
N PRO A 594 17.70 -8.16 -13.62
CA PRO A 594 17.12 -8.43 -12.32
C PRO A 594 18.19 -8.26 -11.23
N GLY A 595 17.76 -7.75 -10.07
CA GLY A 595 18.64 -7.69 -8.91
C GLY A 595 18.72 -9.04 -8.22
N PHE A 596 19.90 -9.39 -7.74
CA PHE A 596 20.08 -10.62 -6.96
C PHE A 596 21.25 -10.46 -6.01
N TYR A 597 21.00 -10.58 -4.71
CA TYR A 597 22.07 -10.61 -3.71
C TYR A 597 21.61 -11.34 -2.45
N TYR A 598 22.54 -11.75 -1.61
CA TYR A 598 22.27 -12.30 -0.29
C TYR A 598 22.42 -11.21 0.76
N ALA A 599 21.33 -10.93 1.47
CA ALA A 599 21.34 -10.03 2.62
C ALA A 599 21.50 -10.86 3.90
N ASN A 600 22.39 -10.45 4.80
CA ASN A 600 22.45 -11.00 6.14
C ASN A 600 21.30 -10.40 6.97
N MET A 601 20.35 -11.23 7.38
CA MET A 601 19.25 -10.84 8.26
C MET A 601 19.28 -11.71 9.51
N GLY A 602 19.85 -11.17 10.60
CA GLY A 602 19.89 -11.85 11.89
C GLY A 602 20.85 -13.04 11.96
N GLY A 603 21.92 -13.05 11.15
CA GLY A 603 22.89 -14.14 11.06
C GLY A 603 22.61 -15.15 9.95
N GLU A 604 21.44 -15.08 9.30
CA GLU A 604 21.09 -15.88 8.14
C GLU A 604 21.21 -15.08 6.85
N PHE A 605 21.89 -15.63 5.84
CA PHE A 605 21.91 -15.06 4.49
C PHE A 605 20.66 -15.46 3.73
N ARG A 606 19.81 -14.47 3.39
CA ARG A 606 18.59 -14.70 2.60
C ARG A 606 18.74 -14.07 1.21
N PRO A 607 18.32 -14.78 0.15
CA PRO A 607 18.36 -14.23 -1.20
C PRO A 607 17.32 -13.11 -1.32
N MET A 608 17.75 -11.99 -1.89
CA MET A 608 16.95 -10.82 -2.21
C MET A 608 16.91 -10.67 -3.71
N VAL A 609 15.70 -10.58 -4.25
CA VAL A 609 15.47 -10.53 -5.68
C VAL A 609 14.42 -9.46 -5.99
N TRP A 610 14.64 -8.71 -7.07
CA TRP A 610 13.62 -7.85 -7.66
C TRP A 610 13.66 -7.98 -9.18
N PRO A 611 12.50 -7.81 -9.83
CA PRO A 611 12.37 -8.06 -11.25
C PRO A 611 13.09 -7.01 -12.10
N HIS A 612 13.32 -7.37 -13.36
CA HIS A 612 13.58 -6.41 -14.42
C HIS A 612 12.31 -6.22 -15.27
N ILE A 613 11.93 -4.97 -15.50
CA ILE A 613 10.74 -4.62 -16.28
C ILE A 613 11.19 -3.86 -17.52
N GLN A 614 11.12 -4.52 -18.67
CA GLN A 614 11.31 -3.86 -19.96
C GLN A 614 9.99 -3.23 -20.37
N ARG A 615 9.87 -1.92 -20.11
CA ARG A 615 8.65 -1.15 -20.39
C ARG A 615 8.50 -0.88 -21.87
N GLY A 616 7.34 -1.18 -22.42
CA GLY A 616 6.93 -0.79 -23.75
C GLY A 616 5.82 0.25 -23.72
N PHE A 617 5.47 0.81 -24.89
CA PHE A 617 4.31 1.70 -24.99
C PHE A 617 2.99 0.94 -24.79
N VAL A 618 2.94 -0.29 -25.31
CA VAL A 618 1.72 -1.11 -25.36
C VAL A 618 1.82 -2.31 -24.42
N ASN A 619 3.01 -2.87 -24.18
CA ASN A 619 3.19 -4.07 -23.39
C ASN A 619 4.47 -3.99 -22.56
N ASP A 620 4.48 -4.66 -21.42
CA ASP A 620 5.67 -4.82 -20.61
C ASP A 620 6.17 -6.26 -20.71
N ILE A 621 7.48 -6.44 -20.74
CA ILE A 621 8.12 -7.74 -20.53
C ILE A 621 8.65 -7.73 -19.10
N TYR A 622 8.07 -8.59 -18.28
CA TYR A 622 8.42 -8.70 -16.87
C TYR A 622 9.32 -9.93 -16.68
N PHE A 623 10.50 -9.71 -16.15
CA PHE A 623 11.52 -10.73 -15.96
C PHE A 623 11.78 -10.89 -14.46
N THR A 624 11.39 -12.04 -13.92
CA THR A 624 11.63 -12.39 -12.52
C THR A 624 12.74 -13.43 -12.44
N LEU A 625 13.63 -13.26 -11.48
CA LEU A 625 14.61 -14.25 -11.11
C LEU A 625 14.19 -14.88 -9.77
N HIS A 626 14.37 -16.18 -9.62
CA HIS A 626 14.20 -16.89 -8.37
C HIS A 626 15.57 -17.28 -7.78
N PRO A 627 15.64 -17.69 -6.50
CA PRO A 627 16.88 -18.16 -5.90
C PRO A 627 17.58 -19.21 -6.77
N MET A 628 18.88 -19.01 -6.98
CA MET A 628 19.72 -19.95 -7.72
C MET A 628 19.75 -21.31 -7.00
N GLN A 629 19.68 -22.39 -7.77
CA GLN A 629 19.85 -23.73 -7.24
C GLN A 629 21.25 -24.25 -7.54
N PHE A 630 21.97 -24.52 -6.45
CA PHE A 630 23.29 -25.14 -6.48
C PHE A 630 23.20 -26.66 -6.28
N ASN A 631 22.14 -27.14 -5.65
CA ASN A 631 21.99 -28.55 -5.27
C ASN A 631 21.34 -29.35 -6.41
N ALA A 632 22.04 -30.36 -6.91
CA ALA A 632 21.51 -31.31 -7.90
C ALA A 632 20.77 -32.49 -7.25
N SER A 633 21.09 -32.81 -5.99
CA SER A 633 20.41 -33.87 -5.21
C SER A 633 20.01 -33.42 -3.81
N GLU A 634 19.09 -34.16 -3.19
CA GLU A 634 18.89 -34.11 -1.74
C GLU A 634 20.12 -34.69 -1.00
N VAL A 635 20.28 -34.29 0.25
CA VAL A 635 21.35 -34.81 1.12
C VAL A 635 21.06 -36.27 1.42
N THR A 636 21.97 -37.17 1.02
CA THR A 636 21.77 -38.60 1.16
C THR A 636 22.78 -39.23 2.12
N PRO A 637 22.33 -39.79 3.25
CA PRO A 637 23.19 -40.52 4.16
C PRO A 637 23.54 -41.91 3.59
N LEU A 638 24.83 -42.23 3.52
CA LEU A 638 25.34 -43.52 3.08
C LEU A 638 26.15 -44.19 4.19
N THR A 639 25.78 -45.43 4.52
CA THR A 639 26.57 -46.32 5.39
C THR A 639 27.65 -47.05 4.59
N PRO A 640 28.71 -47.58 5.21
CA PRO A 640 29.77 -48.28 4.50
C PRO A 640 29.25 -49.41 3.59
N ASN A 641 29.71 -49.42 2.34
CA ASN A 641 29.29 -50.28 1.22
C ASN A 641 27.87 -50.05 0.68
N GLN A 642 27.13 -49.07 1.20
CA GLN A 642 25.86 -48.66 0.62
C GLN A 642 26.11 -47.88 -0.69
N SER A 643 25.20 -48.04 -1.65
CA SER A 643 25.24 -47.29 -2.91
C SER A 643 23.99 -46.45 -3.09
N ALA A 644 24.14 -45.28 -3.70
CA ALA A 644 23.04 -44.44 -4.18
C ALA A 644 23.29 -44.01 -5.62
N ASN A 645 22.20 -43.76 -6.36
CA ASN A 645 22.25 -43.35 -7.76
C ASN A 645 21.69 -41.92 -7.90
N PHE A 646 22.43 -41.04 -8.57
CA PHE A 646 21.99 -39.66 -8.87
C PHE A 646 22.42 -39.30 -10.29
N GLU A 647 21.51 -38.76 -11.11
CA GLU A 647 21.82 -38.21 -12.45
C GLU A 647 22.71 -39.13 -13.34
N GLY A 648 22.54 -40.46 -13.25
CA GLY A 648 23.33 -41.44 -14.02
C GLY A 648 24.64 -41.91 -13.38
N TYR A 649 25.00 -41.39 -12.21
CA TYR A 649 26.14 -41.79 -11.40
C TYR A 649 25.74 -42.72 -10.26
N ARG A 650 26.48 -43.82 -10.06
CA ARG A 650 26.34 -44.70 -8.90
C ARG A 650 27.48 -44.45 -7.92
N PHE A 651 27.16 -43.89 -6.77
CA PHE A 651 28.10 -43.63 -5.68
C PHE A 651 28.08 -44.81 -4.70
N THR A 652 29.24 -45.40 -4.40
CA THR A 652 29.41 -46.40 -3.35
C THR A 652 30.35 -45.88 -2.29
N PHE A 653 29.86 -45.75 -1.05
CA PHE A 653 30.66 -45.25 0.05
C PHE A 653 31.54 -46.35 0.64
N LYS A 654 32.85 -46.12 0.72
CA LYS A 654 33.84 -47.11 1.19
C LYS A 654 34.26 -46.90 2.64
N GLY A 655 34.23 -45.67 3.12
CA GLY A 655 34.63 -45.31 4.48
C GLY A 655 35.16 -43.89 4.58
N ILE A 656 35.57 -43.50 5.77
CA ILE A 656 36.11 -42.17 6.08
C ILE A 656 37.60 -42.28 6.34
N GLU A 657 38.36 -41.36 5.76
CA GLU A 657 39.79 -41.20 5.97
C GLU A 657 40.02 -39.87 6.69
N THR A 658 40.83 -39.88 7.73
CA THR A 658 41.19 -38.67 8.47
C THR A 658 42.63 -38.32 8.14
N GLU A 659 42.85 -37.10 7.64
CA GLU A 659 44.18 -36.53 7.42
C GLU A 659 44.47 -35.48 8.50
N GLY A 660 45.61 -35.61 9.19
CA GLY A 660 46.01 -34.72 10.30
C GLY A 660 45.84 -35.32 11.69
N GLU A 661 46.25 -34.57 12.73
CA GLU A 661 46.11 -35.00 14.14
C GLU A 661 44.66 -34.81 14.61
N ALA A 662 44.01 -35.89 15.05
CA ALA A 662 42.62 -35.87 15.49
C ALA A 662 42.37 -34.81 16.58
N GLY A 663 41.48 -33.85 16.28
CA GLY A 663 41.11 -32.76 17.20
C GLY A 663 41.92 -31.47 17.04
N SER A 664 42.84 -31.40 16.07
CA SER A 664 43.56 -30.18 15.70
C SER A 664 42.79 -29.33 14.67
N THR A 665 43.09 -28.02 14.63
CA THR A 665 42.48 -27.00 13.75
C THR A 665 42.89 -27.08 12.27
N ASP A 666 43.40 -28.24 11.84
CA ASP A 666 43.73 -28.57 10.45
C ASP A 666 43.29 -29.99 10.03
N THR A 667 42.58 -30.72 10.91
CA THR A 667 42.13 -32.08 10.62
C THR A 667 41.13 -32.08 9.46
N VAL A 668 41.35 -32.92 8.45
CA VAL A 668 40.43 -33.09 7.30
C VAL A 668 39.80 -34.47 7.36
N PHE A 669 38.47 -34.52 7.37
CA PHE A 669 37.71 -35.77 7.20
C PHE A 669 37.34 -35.92 5.74
N ARG A 670 37.76 -37.01 5.09
CA ARG A 670 37.45 -37.32 3.69
C ARG A 670 36.59 -38.57 3.59
N ALA A 671 35.52 -38.50 2.81
CA ALA A 671 34.69 -39.66 2.51
C ALA A 671 35.19 -40.31 1.21
N ARG A 672 35.66 -41.56 1.26
CA ARG A 672 36.05 -42.29 0.06
C ARG A 672 34.80 -42.82 -0.64
N LEU A 673 34.52 -42.29 -1.83
CA LEU A 673 33.39 -42.68 -2.67
C LEU A 673 33.92 -43.27 -3.98
N THR A 674 33.49 -44.48 -4.32
CA THR A 674 33.68 -45.02 -5.67
C THR A 674 32.50 -44.60 -6.51
N VAL A 675 32.74 -43.85 -7.59
CA VAL A 675 31.71 -43.42 -8.54
C VAL A 675 31.80 -44.26 -9.80
N ALA A 676 30.71 -44.95 -10.14
CA ALA A 676 30.58 -45.73 -11.36
C ALA A 676 29.58 -45.07 -12.32
N THR A 677 30.00 -44.92 -13.58
CA THR A 677 29.17 -44.54 -14.73
C THR A 677 28.98 -45.76 -15.64
N ALA A 678 28.20 -45.62 -16.72
CA ALA A 678 28.04 -46.67 -17.72
C ALA A 678 29.36 -47.07 -18.42
N ALA A 679 30.40 -46.23 -18.37
CA ALA A 679 31.65 -46.44 -19.12
C ALA A 679 32.91 -46.56 -18.23
N HIS A 680 32.97 -45.90 -17.07
CA HIS A 680 34.17 -45.85 -16.22
C HIS A 680 33.82 -45.82 -14.73
N SER A 681 34.74 -46.30 -13.89
CA SER A 681 34.67 -46.19 -12.43
C SER A 681 35.93 -45.52 -11.90
N PHE A 682 35.78 -44.56 -10.99
CA PHE A 682 36.88 -43.84 -10.35
C PHE A 682 36.53 -43.49 -8.91
N ASP A 683 37.54 -43.23 -8.09
CA ASP A 683 37.35 -42.85 -6.69
C ASP A 683 37.48 -41.33 -6.51
N ILE A 684 36.58 -40.75 -5.72
CA ILE A 684 36.62 -39.35 -5.30
C ILE A 684 36.67 -39.26 -3.77
N LEU A 685 37.24 -38.16 -3.27
CA LEU A 685 37.47 -37.92 -1.85
C LEU A 685 36.95 -36.53 -1.44
N PRO A 686 35.63 -36.30 -1.44
CA PRO A 686 35.07 -35.08 -0.84
C PRO A 686 35.38 -35.07 0.66
N GLY A 687 35.70 -33.90 1.20
CA GLY A 687 36.07 -33.79 2.60
C GLY A 687 35.58 -32.52 3.28
N VAL A 688 35.85 -32.44 4.58
CA VAL A 688 35.57 -31.30 5.42
C VAL A 688 36.79 -31.05 6.31
N LYS A 689 37.36 -29.86 6.21
CA LYS A 689 38.49 -29.41 7.02
C LYS A 689 38.00 -28.69 8.27
N LEU A 690 38.48 -29.08 9.44
CA LEU A 690 38.30 -28.33 10.69
C LEU A 690 39.20 -27.09 10.67
N THR A 691 38.64 -25.95 11.06
CA THR A 691 39.31 -24.65 11.18
C THR A 691 38.95 -24.01 12.53
N GLU A 692 39.70 -23.00 12.97
CA GLU A 692 39.42 -22.27 14.22
C GLU A 692 38.01 -21.66 14.27
N THR A 693 37.44 -21.35 13.11
CA THR A 693 36.11 -20.73 12.95
C THR A 693 34.99 -21.72 12.60
N GLY A 694 35.26 -23.03 12.56
CA GLY A 694 34.28 -24.06 12.21
C GLY A 694 34.78 -25.04 11.13
N THR A 695 33.88 -25.60 10.34
CA THR A 695 34.21 -26.54 9.26
C THR A 695 34.23 -25.87 7.89
N LYS A 696 35.25 -26.15 7.08
CA LYS A 696 35.37 -25.71 5.68
C LYS A 696 35.23 -26.92 4.74
N PRO A 697 34.24 -26.95 3.83
CA PRO A 697 34.09 -28.05 2.89
C PRO A 697 35.21 -28.06 1.83
N GLU A 698 35.70 -29.26 1.51
CA GLU A 698 36.59 -29.56 0.39
C GLU A 698 35.83 -30.43 -0.63
N PRO A 699 35.14 -29.81 -1.62
CA PRO A 699 34.38 -30.56 -2.61
C PRO A 699 35.29 -31.38 -3.53
N ALA A 700 34.78 -32.52 -4.01
CA ALA A 700 35.42 -33.31 -5.06
C ALA A 700 34.69 -33.11 -6.40
N VAL A 701 35.37 -32.54 -7.38
CA VAL A 701 34.82 -32.31 -8.73
C VAL A 701 34.66 -33.66 -9.44
N LEU A 702 33.48 -33.89 -10.01
CA LEU A 702 33.14 -35.12 -10.71
C LEU A 702 33.40 -34.98 -12.21
N ASP A 703 32.88 -33.91 -12.81
CA ASP A 703 33.01 -33.55 -14.22
C ASP A 703 32.87 -32.02 -14.40
N SER A 704 32.58 -31.55 -15.62
CA SER A 704 32.37 -30.12 -15.90
C SER A 704 31.11 -29.54 -15.28
N ASP A 705 30.16 -30.39 -14.89
CA ASP A 705 28.79 -30.02 -14.57
C ASP A 705 28.48 -30.25 -13.08
N TYR A 706 29.16 -31.19 -12.42
CA TYR A 706 28.90 -31.61 -11.05
C TYR A 706 30.15 -31.72 -10.15
N PHE A 707 29.93 -31.47 -8.87
CA PHE A 707 30.86 -31.81 -7.79
C PHE A 707 30.09 -32.38 -6.58
N VAL A 708 30.81 -33.10 -5.72
CA VAL A 708 30.23 -33.72 -4.51
C VAL A 708 30.76 -33.03 -3.27
N THR A 709 29.86 -32.72 -2.33
CA THR A 709 30.20 -32.24 -0.98
C THR A 709 29.90 -33.30 0.07
N LEU A 710 30.65 -33.21 1.17
CA LEU A 710 30.39 -33.96 2.39
C LEU A 710 29.71 -33.01 3.39
N GLU A 711 28.41 -33.21 3.64
CA GLU A 711 27.59 -32.33 4.48
C GLU A 711 27.74 -32.65 5.96
N SER A 712 27.74 -33.94 6.30
CA SER A 712 27.93 -34.38 7.67
C SER A 712 28.48 -35.80 7.74
N VAL A 713 29.08 -36.11 8.87
CA VAL A 713 29.57 -37.43 9.23
C VAL A 713 28.94 -37.80 10.56
N ASP A 714 28.27 -38.95 10.63
CA ASP A 714 27.80 -39.52 11.89
C ASP A 714 28.88 -40.48 12.46
N PRO A 715 29.56 -40.11 13.56
CA PRO A 715 30.61 -40.93 14.15
C PRO A 715 30.10 -42.26 14.74
N ARG A 716 28.80 -42.40 15.02
CA ARG A 716 28.23 -43.60 15.67
C ARG A 716 27.92 -44.69 14.66
N SER A 717 27.34 -44.32 13.53
CA SER A 717 26.99 -45.25 12.44
C SER A 717 28.08 -45.39 11.38
N GLY A 718 29.07 -44.48 11.39
CA GLY A 718 30.06 -44.36 10.33
C GLY A 718 29.45 -43.90 9.01
N ALA A 719 28.22 -43.35 9.02
CA ALA A 719 27.55 -42.87 7.84
C ALA A 719 28.07 -41.48 7.43
N ALA A 720 28.21 -41.27 6.12
CA ALA A 720 28.53 -39.99 5.53
C ALA A 720 27.33 -39.47 4.73
N SER A 721 26.92 -38.24 4.99
CA SER A 721 25.87 -37.56 4.21
C SER A 721 26.52 -36.80 3.08
N ILE A 722 26.25 -37.23 1.85
CA ILE A 722 26.80 -36.61 0.64
C ILE A 722 25.72 -35.85 -0.10
N GLN A 723 26.13 -34.83 -0.85
CA GLN A 723 25.25 -34.08 -1.73
C GLN A 723 25.93 -33.81 -3.06
N LEU A 724 25.19 -34.02 -4.16
CA LEU A 724 25.62 -33.64 -5.50
C LEU A 724 25.21 -32.18 -5.75
N GLN A 725 26.14 -31.37 -6.23
CA GLN A 725 25.95 -29.95 -6.51
C GLN A 725 26.41 -29.62 -7.93
N PHE A 726 25.78 -28.63 -8.54
CA PHE A 726 26.14 -28.12 -9.87
C PHE A 726 27.36 -27.21 -9.80
N VAL A 727 28.33 -27.40 -10.70
CA VAL A 727 29.47 -26.49 -10.87
C VAL A 727 28.99 -25.10 -11.32
N ARG A 728 27.98 -25.06 -12.20
CA ARG A 728 27.30 -23.82 -12.62
C ARG A 728 25.84 -23.88 -12.18
N PRO A 729 25.37 -22.90 -11.38
CA PRO A 729 24.03 -22.96 -10.81
C PRO A 729 22.93 -22.91 -11.88
N LEU A 730 21.76 -23.44 -11.52
CA LEU A 730 20.54 -23.27 -12.29
C LEU A 730 19.85 -21.96 -11.91
N TYR A 731 19.54 -21.15 -12.92
CA TYR A 731 18.76 -19.93 -12.80
C TYR A 731 17.31 -20.22 -13.16
N PHE A 732 16.42 -20.10 -12.17
CA PHE A 732 14.98 -20.15 -12.38
C PHE A 732 14.46 -18.77 -12.71
N VAL A 733 13.92 -18.61 -13.91
CA VAL A 733 13.44 -17.34 -14.43
C VAL A 733 11.98 -17.48 -14.81
N GLU A 734 11.17 -16.48 -14.46
CA GLU A 734 9.82 -16.34 -14.99
C GLU A 734 9.77 -15.14 -15.95
N LEU A 735 9.32 -15.41 -17.17
CA LEU A 735 9.12 -14.39 -18.18
C LEU A 735 7.62 -14.17 -18.39
N PHE A 736 7.15 -12.94 -18.17
CA PHE A 736 5.78 -12.55 -18.44
C PHE A 736 5.71 -11.59 -19.62
N TYR A 737 4.78 -11.87 -20.53
CA TYR A 737 4.29 -10.88 -21.50
C TYR A 737 3.00 -10.26 -20.97
N LYS A 738 3.01 -8.96 -20.68
CA LYS A 738 1.89 -8.22 -20.09
C LYS A 738 1.34 -7.18 -21.06
N PRO A 739 0.17 -7.40 -21.68
CA PRO A 739 -0.40 -6.47 -22.63
C PRO A 739 -1.09 -5.28 -21.94
N MET A 740 -1.03 -4.12 -22.57
CA MET A 740 -1.74 -2.89 -22.18
C MET A 740 -1.43 -2.34 -20.78
N THR A 741 -0.28 -2.68 -20.20
CA THR A 741 0.16 -2.14 -18.90
C THR A 741 0.26 -0.61 -18.92
N GLY A 742 0.59 0.00 -20.06
CA GLY A 742 0.58 1.46 -20.24
C GLY A 742 -0.78 2.13 -19.95
N LEU A 743 -1.90 1.42 -20.13
CA LEU A 743 -3.24 1.94 -19.77
C LEU A 743 -3.39 2.13 -18.27
N VAL A 744 -2.80 1.26 -17.45
CA VAL A 744 -2.84 1.38 -15.99
C VAL A 744 -2.25 2.74 -15.57
N TRP A 745 -1.07 3.07 -16.11
CA TRP A 745 -0.36 4.31 -15.80
C TRP A 745 -1.05 5.54 -16.36
N LEU A 746 -1.53 5.47 -17.61
CA LEU A 746 -2.28 6.55 -18.23
C LEU A 746 -3.55 6.87 -17.43
N GLY A 747 -4.30 5.84 -17.03
CA GLY A 747 -5.53 5.99 -16.25
C GLY A 747 -5.27 6.64 -14.90
N ILE A 748 -4.22 6.22 -14.18
CA ILE A 748 -3.81 6.82 -12.90
C ILE A 748 -3.47 8.31 -13.08
N GLY A 749 -2.68 8.66 -14.09
CA GLY A 749 -2.33 10.05 -14.38
C GLY A 749 -3.56 10.92 -14.68
N ILE A 750 -4.46 10.43 -15.54
CA ILE A 750 -5.72 11.10 -15.88
C ILE A 750 -6.61 11.28 -14.63
N MET A 751 -6.74 10.23 -13.81
CA MET A 751 -7.53 10.25 -12.59
C MET A 751 -6.99 11.29 -11.59
N GLY A 752 -5.66 11.34 -11.40
CA GLY A 752 -4.99 12.30 -10.51
C GLY A 752 -5.22 13.75 -10.94
N ILE A 753 -5.07 14.05 -12.24
CA ILE A 753 -5.34 15.39 -12.78
C ILE A 753 -6.82 15.76 -12.56
N GLY A 754 -7.74 14.84 -12.83
CA GLY A 754 -9.17 15.04 -12.59
C GLY A 754 -9.49 15.35 -11.14
N GLY A 755 -8.89 14.63 -10.20
CA GLY A 755 -9.06 14.82 -8.76
C GLY A 755 -8.58 16.19 -8.26
N ILE A 756 -7.36 16.58 -8.66
CA ILE A 756 -6.78 17.89 -8.29
C ILE A 756 -7.63 19.03 -8.85
N MET A 757 -8.03 18.95 -10.13
CA MET A 757 -8.90 19.95 -10.74
C MET A 757 -10.26 20.02 -10.05
N ALA A 758 -10.82 18.90 -9.60
CA ALA A 758 -12.09 18.86 -8.88
C ALA A 758 -12.00 19.50 -7.49
N ALA A 759 -10.87 19.36 -6.79
CA ALA A 759 -10.64 19.95 -5.46
C ALA A 759 -10.51 21.49 -5.51
N TRP A 760 -9.83 22.02 -6.53
CA TRP A 760 -9.63 23.48 -6.69
C TRP A 760 -10.87 24.21 -7.20
N TYR A 761 -11.80 23.50 -7.84
CA TYR A 761 -12.96 24.12 -8.46
C TYR A 761 -14.05 24.46 -7.42
N ARG A 762 -13.94 25.65 -6.83
CA ARG A 762 -14.95 26.25 -5.94
C ARG A 762 -16.18 26.67 -6.75
N ARG A 763 -17.13 25.76 -6.96
CA ARG A 763 -18.43 26.14 -7.54
C ARG A 763 -19.23 26.92 -6.49
N TYR A 764 -19.09 28.24 -6.47
CA TYR A 764 -20.03 29.13 -5.79
C TYR A 764 -21.16 29.47 -6.75
N ARG A 765 -22.35 28.92 -6.50
CA ARG A 765 -23.59 29.58 -6.87
C ARG A 765 -24.31 29.83 -5.55
N PRO A 766 -24.55 31.09 -5.15
CA PRO A 766 -25.41 31.34 -4.01
C PRO A 766 -26.75 30.67 -4.29
N ALA A 767 -27.33 30.06 -3.26
CA ALA A 767 -28.65 29.44 -3.38
C ALA A 767 -29.60 30.50 -3.94
N ARG A 768 -30.34 30.14 -5.00
CA ARG A 768 -31.42 30.99 -5.50
C ARG A 768 -32.38 31.18 -4.34
N THR A 769 -32.51 32.41 -3.85
CA THR A 769 -33.50 32.76 -2.83
C THR A 769 -34.84 32.18 -3.26
N LEU A 770 -35.46 31.41 -2.36
CA LEU A 770 -36.81 30.90 -2.59
C LEU A 770 -37.73 32.13 -2.82
N PRO A 771 -38.65 32.09 -3.80
CA PRO A 771 -39.59 33.18 -4.00
C PRO A 771 -40.39 33.37 -2.70
N GLY A 772 -40.20 34.50 -2.01
CA GLY A 772 -40.96 34.83 -0.80
C GLY A 772 -40.14 35.15 0.47
N GLN A 773 -38.81 35.02 0.47
CA GLN A 773 -37.99 35.59 1.55
C GLN A 773 -37.53 37.01 1.19
N PRO A 774 -37.69 38.02 2.07
CA PRO A 774 -37.13 39.34 1.83
C PRO A 774 -35.62 39.20 1.69
N ALA A 775 -35.06 39.83 0.65
CA ALA A 775 -33.62 39.81 0.40
C ALA A 775 -32.89 40.35 1.64
N GLY A 776 -32.10 39.50 2.28
CA GLY A 776 -31.18 39.93 3.33
C GLY A 776 -30.24 40.98 2.77
N ILE A 777 -30.06 42.07 3.52
CA ILE A 777 -29.19 43.19 3.17
C ILE A 777 -27.77 42.65 2.89
N PRO A 778 -27.10 43.07 1.81
CA PRO A 778 -25.74 42.64 1.51
C PRO A 778 -24.77 42.93 2.68
N GLU A 779 -23.90 41.97 2.97
CA GLU A 779 -22.89 41.94 4.04
C GLU A 779 -21.74 42.97 3.86
N GLU A 780 -21.94 44.01 3.03
CA GLU A 780 -21.00 45.11 2.81
C GLU A 780 -21.36 46.39 3.60
N ALA A 781 -22.50 46.42 4.29
CA ALA A 781 -22.95 47.60 5.04
C ALA A 781 -22.60 47.59 6.54
N SER A 782 -22.04 46.51 7.10
CA SER A 782 -21.73 46.43 8.54
C SER A 782 -20.35 46.93 8.94
N GLU A 783 -19.44 47.20 8.01
CA GLU A 783 -18.10 47.74 8.31
C GLU A 783 -18.03 49.27 8.39
N VAL A 784 -19.12 49.98 8.04
CA VAL A 784 -19.16 51.46 8.10
C VAL A 784 -19.77 51.97 9.43
N SER A 785 -20.64 51.18 10.07
CA SER A 785 -21.30 51.56 11.33
C SER A 785 -20.37 51.54 12.56
N GLU A 786 -19.29 50.75 12.56
CA GLU A 786 -18.36 50.69 13.71
C GLU A 786 -17.33 51.84 13.73
N LYS A 787 -17.25 52.66 12.66
CA LYS A 787 -16.32 53.81 12.59
C LYS A 787 -16.97 55.16 12.90
N GLU A 788 -18.29 55.30 12.85
CA GLU A 788 -18.98 56.56 13.19
C GLU A 788 -19.26 56.70 14.70
N ASP A 789 -19.41 55.61 15.45
CA ASP A 789 -19.63 55.65 16.90
C ASP A 789 -18.36 55.95 17.74
N ALA A 790 -17.19 56.04 17.11
CA ALA A 790 -15.92 56.36 17.78
C ALA A 790 -15.56 57.86 17.77
N LEU A 791 -16.38 58.73 17.15
CA LEU A 791 -16.07 60.15 16.96
C LEU A 791 -17.05 61.13 17.62
N VAL A 792 -18.03 60.65 18.40
CA VAL A 792 -18.95 61.50 19.15
C VAL A 792 -18.96 61.11 20.63
N ALA A 793 -17.85 61.41 21.32
CA ALA A 793 -17.83 61.55 22.76
C ALA A 793 -16.76 62.57 23.16
N THR A 794 -17.20 63.59 23.92
CA THR A 794 -16.52 64.76 24.53
C THR A 794 -16.59 66.08 23.74
N PRO A 795 -16.89 67.22 24.41
CA PRO A 795 -16.65 67.53 25.83
C PRO A 795 -17.72 67.05 26.80
#